data_AF-A0A2M4CWL7-F1
#
_entry.id   AF-A0A2M4CWL7-F1
#
_cell.length_a   1.000
_cell.length_b   1.000
_cell.length_c   1.000
_cell.angle_alpha   90.00
_cell.angle_beta   90.00
_cell.angle_gamma   90.00
#
_symmetry.space_group_name_H-M   'P 1'
#
loop_
_entity.id
_entity.type
_entity.pdbx_description
1 polymer ?
#
loop_
_entity_poly.entity_id
_entity_poly.type
_entity_poly.pdbx_seq_one_letter_code
_entity_poly.pdbx_strand_id
1 'polypeptide(L)'
;MFVPSDEKAVMPLILRLLEVIGVWGDRKNRYRYMVVFLSYCLGILVPKVCFGYPSLEATIRGYAELILETNVFGGMLMFYLRNDHFEMLIQELRHLVVIVFRDYQSVVIQNYLIALNRRLHKYTLFFCFYMIGVCTVYCIAPLWPSYASYFRAINTPNHTTMNFNLHLEQGFYWLDNRSSIGGYSVFTAFMLPLMYACAYTGTVKVLAIFNSIKYCETVLRLVVLKVEQLPDLPTERQRLEAVSEARELHQRALRCAELLELVLQPALLTQFVLCIQIWCAMMLYFTVSGVNVKLLNMFLLFLFVSIETLGYCYLGTKLSDESINVGQAVYGIEWYTFNCRMQRNIGFMMMRSQRRVGVTAAKFCFVDMEQFGALDDDRAVLPLLLFLQGQWGFCQDTKRFRYLIFFIMYIFVMAIPKLSFGYRNQNELISSMAELIFVSNIVCGTMMLWLQYPRFVKFIDSLRTMAKLVYQDRPFSTSMEYLSGFNRRIHRSINTYCFCVMWLILFYVLAPIGTSFWMYITTQLSSAVNGTTEERMPIEFRHHMDHSFYGLQHNTYWPHYLIFTACMTPTALGVAFTVHMKVLTISSCVSYCEVLLHIVSIKIGNLAQVPLEHIHSELAHIIHLHERSLHCIAELKVILQPIMLLQFVLCVLTWCAFMLYFVVVVRSRRADFTRTIMDSKRVFSPNRGIWM
;
A
#
# COMPACT_ATOMS: atom_id res chain seq x y z
N MET A 1 6.10 -31.62 -28.02
CA MET A 1 6.14 -30.15 -28.07
C MET A 1 6.24 -29.47 -26.69
N PHE A 2 5.65 -30.02 -25.61
CA PHE A 2 5.63 -29.38 -24.27
C PHE A 2 6.59 -30.02 -23.24
N VAL A 3 7.86 -30.22 -23.62
CA VAL A 3 8.92 -30.76 -22.74
C VAL A 3 10.08 -29.75 -22.73
N PRO A 4 10.60 -29.33 -21.56
CA PRO A 4 11.70 -28.37 -21.51
C PRO A 4 12.99 -28.97 -22.10
N SER A 5 13.80 -28.13 -22.75
CA SER A 5 15.03 -28.56 -23.45
C SER A 5 16.12 -29.12 -22.53
N ASP A 6 16.07 -28.76 -21.25
CA ASP A 6 16.81 -29.38 -20.16
C ASP A 6 15.84 -29.48 -18.97
N GLU A 7 15.66 -30.68 -18.44
CA GLU A 7 14.75 -30.95 -17.31
C GLU A 7 15.38 -30.66 -15.95
N LYS A 8 16.72 -30.49 -15.89
CA LYS A 8 17.48 -30.14 -14.69
C LYS A 8 17.68 -28.62 -14.54
N ALA A 9 17.58 -27.84 -15.62
CA ALA A 9 17.76 -26.39 -15.57
C ALA A 9 16.75 -25.66 -14.66
N VAL A 10 17.24 -24.66 -13.90
CA VAL A 10 16.40 -23.74 -13.11
C VAL A 10 15.74 -22.71 -14.03
N MET A 11 14.40 -22.67 -14.04
CA MET A 11 13.57 -21.65 -14.69
C MET A 11 13.91 -21.31 -16.17
N PRO A 12 14.31 -22.27 -17.04
CA PRO A 12 14.95 -21.96 -18.33
C PRO A 12 14.10 -21.14 -19.30
N LEU A 13 12.77 -21.33 -19.29
CA LEU A 13 11.85 -20.54 -20.13
C LEU A 13 11.76 -19.08 -19.64
N ILE A 14 11.72 -18.86 -18.33
CA ILE A 14 11.49 -17.53 -17.74
C ILE A 14 12.76 -16.68 -17.79
N LEU A 15 13.93 -17.28 -17.58
CA LEU A 15 15.20 -16.58 -17.77
C LEU A 15 15.36 -16.09 -19.22
N ARG A 16 14.94 -16.88 -20.22
CA ARG A 16 14.90 -16.43 -21.63
C ARG A 16 13.90 -15.30 -21.88
N LEU A 17 12.71 -15.33 -21.27
CA LEU A 17 11.74 -14.24 -21.39
C LEU A 17 12.23 -12.94 -20.74
N LEU A 18 12.89 -13.03 -19.58
CA LEU A 18 13.55 -11.90 -18.93
C LEU A 18 14.77 -11.39 -19.74
N GLU A 19 15.45 -12.24 -20.49
CA GLU A 19 16.58 -11.88 -21.35
C GLU A 19 16.14 -11.11 -22.61
N VAL A 20 15.01 -11.51 -23.21
CA VAL A 20 14.39 -10.79 -24.35
C VAL A 20 14.08 -9.34 -23.97
N ILE A 21 13.46 -9.10 -22.81
CA ILE A 21 13.14 -7.75 -22.33
C ILE A 21 14.36 -6.99 -21.74
N GLY A 22 15.51 -7.65 -21.58
CA GLY A 22 16.72 -7.06 -21.00
C GLY A 22 16.73 -6.92 -19.48
N VAL A 23 15.88 -7.66 -18.76
CA VAL A 23 15.95 -7.77 -17.30
C VAL A 23 16.97 -8.84 -16.88
N TRP A 24 17.14 -9.91 -17.66
CA TRP A 24 18.13 -10.97 -17.40
C TRP A 24 19.27 -10.99 -18.43
N GLY A 25 20.35 -11.71 -18.13
CA GLY A 25 21.50 -11.89 -19.01
C GLY A 25 22.55 -10.79 -18.90
N ASP A 26 23.37 -10.68 -19.95
CA ASP A 26 24.52 -9.78 -20.02
C ASP A 26 24.20 -8.34 -19.60
N ARG A 27 25.09 -7.74 -18.80
CA ARG A 27 25.02 -6.31 -18.43
C ARG A 27 24.93 -5.40 -19.66
N LYS A 28 25.53 -5.79 -20.79
CA LYS A 28 25.45 -5.09 -22.09
C LYS A 28 24.04 -5.04 -22.69
N ASN A 29 23.13 -5.96 -22.32
CA ASN A 29 21.76 -6.00 -22.81
C ASN A 29 20.75 -5.33 -21.87
N ARG A 30 21.15 -4.93 -20.65
CA ARG A 30 20.25 -4.35 -19.64
C ARG A 30 19.59 -3.02 -20.07
N TYR A 31 20.16 -2.31 -21.06
CA TYR A 31 19.54 -1.09 -21.64
C TYR A 31 18.19 -1.35 -22.34
N ARG A 32 17.92 -2.56 -22.83
CA ARG A 32 16.67 -2.87 -23.54
C ARG A 32 15.44 -2.62 -22.67
N TYR A 33 15.54 -2.93 -21.37
CA TYR A 33 14.45 -2.66 -20.44
C TYR A 33 14.21 -1.15 -20.23
N MET A 34 15.28 -0.34 -20.24
CA MET A 34 15.15 1.13 -20.17
C MET A 34 14.46 1.71 -21.43
N VAL A 35 14.67 1.11 -22.61
CA VAL A 35 13.94 1.49 -23.83
C VAL A 35 12.44 1.14 -23.71
N VAL A 36 12.11 -0.03 -23.15
CA VAL A 36 10.71 -0.45 -22.88
C VAL A 36 10.04 0.44 -21.83
N PHE A 37 10.75 0.81 -20.76
CA PHE A 37 10.21 1.72 -19.75
C PHE A 37 10.03 3.14 -20.31
N LEU A 38 10.96 3.63 -21.14
CA LEU A 38 10.84 4.92 -21.82
C LEU A 38 9.68 4.95 -22.83
N SER A 39 9.41 3.86 -23.55
CA SER A 39 8.26 3.78 -24.47
C SER A 39 6.92 3.77 -23.73
N TYR A 40 6.85 3.17 -22.54
CA TYR A 40 5.72 3.36 -21.60
C TYR A 40 5.57 4.83 -21.17
N CYS A 41 6.67 5.48 -20.75
CA CYS A 41 6.64 6.88 -20.31
C CYS A 41 6.13 7.83 -21.41
N LEU A 42 6.60 7.66 -22.65
CA LEU A 42 6.24 8.50 -23.79
C LEU A 42 4.90 8.10 -24.43
N GLY A 43 4.55 6.81 -24.48
CA GLY A 43 3.37 6.31 -25.20
C GLY A 43 2.09 6.22 -24.37
N ILE A 44 2.18 6.11 -23.04
CA ILE A 44 1.04 5.95 -22.13
C ILE A 44 1.03 7.05 -21.05
N LEU A 45 2.11 7.18 -20.26
CA LEU A 45 2.12 8.05 -19.08
C LEU A 45 1.95 9.53 -19.42
N VAL A 46 2.81 10.09 -20.28
CA VAL A 46 2.72 11.50 -20.70
C VAL A 46 1.41 11.80 -21.45
N PRO A 47 0.95 10.99 -22.43
CA PRO A 47 -0.39 11.08 -23.02
C PRO A 47 -1.54 11.16 -22.00
N LYS A 48 -1.60 10.23 -21.05
CA LYS A 48 -2.68 10.13 -20.05
C LYS A 48 -2.67 11.24 -18.99
N VAL A 49 -1.51 11.84 -18.70
CA VAL A 49 -1.38 12.92 -17.71
C VAL A 49 -1.55 14.31 -18.35
N CYS A 50 -0.99 14.55 -19.54
CA CYS A 50 -0.88 15.89 -20.11
C CYS A 50 -2.03 16.30 -21.04
N PHE A 51 -2.72 15.36 -21.70
CA PHE A 51 -3.64 15.70 -22.81
C PHE A 51 -5.15 15.64 -22.46
N GLY A 52 -5.50 15.24 -21.24
CA GLY A 52 -6.86 15.31 -20.72
C GLY A 52 -7.88 14.33 -21.34
N TYR A 53 -9.14 14.47 -20.91
CA TYR A 53 -10.20 13.47 -21.14
C TYR A 53 -11.53 14.13 -21.56
N PRO A 54 -12.33 13.51 -22.45
CA PRO A 54 -13.57 14.12 -22.95
C PRO A 54 -14.71 14.11 -21.93
N SER A 55 -14.75 13.14 -21.00
CA SER A 55 -15.77 13.04 -19.96
C SER A 55 -15.16 12.61 -18.63
N LEU A 56 -15.86 12.85 -17.52
CA LEU A 56 -15.46 12.40 -16.20
C LEU A 56 -15.32 10.87 -16.12
N GLU A 57 -16.25 10.15 -16.77
CA GLU A 57 -16.20 8.69 -16.92
C GLU A 57 -14.89 8.24 -17.60
N ALA A 58 -14.51 8.94 -18.68
CA ALA A 58 -13.24 8.69 -19.38
C ALA A 58 -12.03 9.04 -18.51
N THR A 59 -12.09 10.10 -17.69
CA THR A 59 -11.03 10.42 -16.72
C THR A 59 -10.82 9.29 -15.72
N ILE A 60 -11.90 8.77 -15.11
CA ILE A 60 -11.82 7.72 -14.08
C ILE A 60 -11.28 6.41 -14.69
N ARG A 61 -11.74 6.03 -15.89
CA ARG A 61 -11.18 4.87 -16.62
C ARG A 61 -9.72 5.10 -16.99
N GLY A 62 -9.40 6.27 -17.55
CA GLY A 62 -8.06 6.61 -18.03
C GLY A 62 -7.00 6.51 -16.93
N TYR A 63 -7.35 6.92 -15.70
CA TYR A 63 -6.50 6.74 -14.52
C TYR A 63 -6.48 5.30 -13.97
N ALA A 64 -7.60 4.56 -13.97
CA ALA A 64 -7.58 3.15 -13.56
C ALA A 64 -6.70 2.28 -14.49
N GLU A 65 -6.79 2.54 -15.80
CA GLU A 65 -5.87 2.02 -16.81
C GLU A 65 -4.42 2.44 -16.51
N LEU A 66 -4.17 3.72 -16.19
CA LEU A 66 -2.82 4.19 -15.86
C LEU A 66 -2.24 3.50 -14.61
N ILE A 67 -3.06 3.21 -13.61
CA ILE A 67 -2.62 2.52 -12.38
C ILE A 67 -2.23 1.06 -12.69
N LEU A 68 -2.98 0.37 -13.58
CA LEU A 68 -2.60 -0.96 -14.08
C LEU A 68 -1.29 -0.92 -14.89
N GLU A 69 -1.15 0.01 -15.82
CA GLU A 69 0.08 0.16 -16.63
C GLU A 69 1.29 0.51 -15.74
N THR A 70 1.09 1.40 -14.76
CA THR A 70 2.09 1.73 -13.73
C THR A 70 2.45 0.51 -12.89
N ASN A 71 1.50 -0.38 -12.59
CA ASN A 71 1.76 -1.63 -11.88
C ASN A 71 2.60 -2.61 -12.72
N VAL A 72 2.31 -2.73 -14.02
CA VAL A 72 3.06 -3.58 -14.95
C VAL A 72 4.49 -3.08 -15.14
N PHE A 73 4.66 -1.84 -15.60
CA PHE A 73 5.98 -1.28 -15.90
C PHE A 73 6.75 -0.88 -14.64
N GLY A 74 6.11 -0.21 -13.67
CA GLY A 74 6.74 0.14 -12.40
C GLY A 74 7.08 -1.08 -11.54
N GLY A 75 6.23 -2.11 -11.51
CA GLY A 75 6.52 -3.37 -10.82
C GLY A 75 7.71 -4.13 -11.43
N MET A 76 7.80 -4.19 -12.76
CA MET A 76 8.97 -4.76 -13.44
C MET A 76 10.23 -3.89 -13.25
N LEU A 77 10.11 -2.56 -13.16
CA LEU A 77 11.24 -1.68 -12.83
C LEU A 77 11.77 -1.93 -11.41
N MET A 78 10.89 -2.12 -10.42
CA MET A 78 11.30 -2.48 -9.06
C MET A 78 12.04 -3.82 -9.02
N PHE A 79 11.63 -4.80 -9.84
CA PHE A 79 12.32 -6.07 -10.01
C PHE A 79 13.68 -5.90 -10.72
N TYR A 80 13.75 -5.12 -11.80
CA TYR A 80 14.99 -4.76 -12.51
C TYR A 80 16.02 -4.08 -11.57
N LEU A 81 15.57 -3.15 -10.73
CA LEU A 81 16.42 -2.47 -9.74
C LEU A 81 16.91 -3.39 -8.60
N ARG A 82 16.35 -4.60 -8.46
CA ARG A 82 16.79 -5.64 -7.52
C ARG A 82 17.42 -6.85 -8.23
N ASN A 83 17.68 -6.77 -9.52
CA ASN A 83 18.17 -7.87 -10.35
C ASN A 83 19.45 -8.54 -9.80
N ASP A 84 20.39 -7.78 -9.22
CA ASP A 84 21.61 -8.37 -8.66
C ASP A 84 21.32 -9.31 -7.46
N HIS A 85 20.20 -9.13 -6.75
CA HIS A 85 19.73 -10.07 -5.72
C HIS A 85 19.01 -11.28 -6.34
N PHE A 86 18.33 -11.09 -7.46
CA PHE A 86 17.72 -12.17 -8.24
C PHE A 86 18.79 -13.05 -8.92
N GLU A 87 19.91 -12.47 -9.34
CA GLU A 87 21.08 -13.18 -9.86
C GLU A 87 21.69 -14.09 -8.77
N MET A 88 21.87 -13.58 -7.55
CA MET A 88 22.28 -14.40 -6.39
C MET A 88 21.25 -15.50 -6.05
N LEU A 89 19.95 -15.22 -6.13
CA LEU A 89 18.90 -16.21 -5.90
C LEU A 89 18.98 -17.37 -6.92
N ILE A 90 19.10 -17.05 -8.20
CA ILE A 90 19.22 -18.04 -9.29
C ILE A 90 20.53 -18.84 -9.16
N GLN A 91 21.62 -18.24 -8.66
CA GLN A 91 22.87 -18.96 -8.37
C GLN A 91 22.71 -19.98 -7.23
N GLU A 92 22.15 -19.60 -6.08
CA GLU A 92 21.91 -20.54 -4.96
C GLU A 92 20.91 -21.64 -5.34
N LEU A 93 19.84 -21.31 -6.09
CA LEU A 93 18.92 -22.31 -6.64
C LEU A 93 19.63 -23.30 -7.56
N ARG A 94 20.57 -22.85 -8.42
CA ARG A 94 21.39 -23.77 -9.24
C ARG A 94 22.29 -24.66 -8.39
N HIS A 95 22.92 -24.14 -7.34
CA HIS A 95 23.71 -24.97 -6.41
C HIS A 95 22.87 -26.02 -5.69
N LEU A 96 21.67 -25.67 -5.23
CA LEU A 96 20.70 -26.60 -4.64
C LEU A 96 20.31 -27.72 -5.60
N VAL A 97 20.02 -27.39 -6.86
CA VAL A 97 19.72 -28.38 -7.91
C VAL A 97 20.92 -29.33 -8.13
N VAL A 98 22.15 -28.82 -8.16
CA VAL A 98 23.36 -29.66 -8.29
C VAL A 98 23.53 -30.61 -7.10
N ILE A 99 23.17 -30.20 -5.88
CA ILE A 99 23.19 -31.09 -4.69
C ILE A 99 22.15 -32.20 -4.83
N VAL A 100 20.92 -31.87 -5.24
CA VAL A 100 19.80 -32.82 -5.39
C VAL A 100 20.05 -33.87 -6.48
N PHE A 101 20.73 -33.52 -7.57
CA PHE A 101 21.03 -34.43 -8.67
C PHE A 101 22.35 -35.21 -8.55
N ARG A 102 22.97 -35.27 -7.35
CA ARG A 102 24.11 -36.17 -7.10
C ARG A 102 23.66 -37.64 -7.09
N ASP A 103 24.52 -38.53 -7.57
CA ASP A 103 24.18 -39.93 -7.87
C ASP A 103 23.80 -40.78 -6.64
N TYR A 104 24.13 -40.32 -5.43
CA TYR A 104 23.75 -40.97 -4.16
C TYR A 104 22.45 -40.43 -3.52
N GLN A 105 21.75 -39.49 -4.16
CA GLN A 105 20.48 -38.96 -3.63
C GLN A 105 19.29 -39.86 -3.96
N SER A 106 18.27 -39.80 -3.10
CA SER A 106 17.00 -40.52 -3.29
C SER A 106 16.33 -40.14 -4.61
N VAL A 107 16.05 -41.15 -5.43
CA VAL A 107 15.34 -41.03 -6.72
C VAL A 107 13.97 -40.35 -6.57
N VAL A 108 13.33 -40.46 -5.39
CA VAL A 108 12.08 -39.77 -5.07
C VAL A 108 12.26 -38.24 -5.08
N ILE A 109 13.35 -37.74 -4.48
CA ILE A 109 13.66 -36.31 -4.36
C ILE A 109 13.98 -35.73 -5.76
N GLN A 110 14.75 -36.48 -6.57
CA GLN A 110 15.06 -36.10 -7.95
C GLN A 110 13.79 -36.07 -8.83
N ASN A 111 12.96 -37.11 -8.78
CA ASN A 111 11.71 -37.19 -9.54
C ASN A 111 10.71 -36.10 -9.14
N TYR A 112 10.64 -35.71 -7.86
CA TYR A 112 9.81 -34.60 -7.40
C TYR A 112 10.22 -33.28 -8.06
N LEU A 113 11.52 -32.99 -8.12
CA LEU A 113 12.05 -31.78 -8.76
C LEU A 113 11.87 -31.79 -10.28
N ILE A 114 12.06 -32.92 -10.97
CA ILE A 114 11.74 -33.07 -12.40
C ILE A 114 10.24 -32.85 -12.64
N ALA A 115 9.38 -33.40 -11.79
CA ALA A 115 7.93 -33.23 -11.88
C ALA A 115 7.51 -31.76 -11.68
N LEU A 116 8.15 -31.04 -10.75
CA LEU A 116 7.98 -29.59 -10.61
C LEU A 116 8.39 -28.87 -11.90
N ASN A 117 9.61 -29.08 -12.40
CA ASN A 117 10.13 -28.41 -13.59
C ASN A 117 9.20 -28.63 -14.80
N ARG A 118 8.73 -29.86 -15.02
CA ARG A 118 7.74 -30.21 -16.06
C ARG A 118 6.37 -29.52 -15.84
N ARG A 119 5.87 -29.43 -14.60
CA ARG A 119 4.61 -28.74 -14.27
C ARG A 119 4.72 -27.23 -14.50
N LEU A 120 5.72 -26.59 -13.90
CA LEU A 120 5.97 -25.15 -14.02
C LEU A 120 6.22 -24.72 -15.47
N HIS A 121 6.97 -25.51 -16.26
CA HIS A 121 7.13 -25.24 -17.69
C HIS A 121 5.80 -25.26 -18.45
N LYS A 122 4.94 -26.27 -18.21
CA LYS A 122 3.61 -26.36 -18.82
C LYS A 122 2.69 -25.21 -18.40
N TYR A 123 2.63 -24.87 -17.11
CA TYR A 123 1.81 -23.76 -16.62
C TYR A 123 2.28 -22.40 -17.16
N THR A 124 3.60 -22.15 -17.17
CA THR A 124 4.20 -20.93 -17.71
C THR A 124 3.85 -20.77 -19.19
N LEU A 125 3.99 -21.84 -19.98
CA LEU A 125 3.74 -21.82 -21.42
C LEU A 125 2.24 -21.72 -21.76
N PHE A 126 1.37 -22.39 -20.99
CA PHE A 126 -0.09 -22.22 -21.08
C PHE A 126 -0.51 -20.77 -20.76
N PHE A 127 0.03 -20.18 -19.69
CA PHE A 127 -0.26 -18.80 -19.31
C PHE A 127 0.23 -17.79 -20.36
N CYS A 128 1.40 -18.02 -20.98
CA CYS A 128 1.84 -17.22 -22.11
C CYS A 128 0.84 -17.26 -23.29
N PHE A 129 0.37 -18.43 -23.70
CA PHE A 129 -0.63 -18.53 -24.78
C PHE A 129 -1.98 -17.91 -24.39
N TYR A 130 -2.44 -18.09 -23.15
CA TYR A 130 -3.63 -17.43 -22.62
C TYR A 130 -3.50 -15.89 -22.70
N MET A 131 -2.39 -15.33 -22.21
CA MET A 131 -2.16 -13.87 -22.23
C MET A 131 -1.99 -13.31 -23.64
N ILE A 132 -1.38 -14.06 -24.57
CA ILE A 132 -1.36 -13.70 -26.01
C ILE A 132 -2.80 -13.64 -26.55
N GLY A 133 -3.64 -14.63 -26.24
CA GLY A 133 -5.06 -14.66 -26.61
C GLY A 133 -5.84 -13.45 -26.05
N VAL A 134 -5.71 -13.18 -24.75
CA VAL A 134 -6.35 -12.03 -24.08
C VAL A 134 -5.89 -10.70 -24.70
N CYS A 135 -4.59 -10.52 -24.94
CA CYS A 135 -4.05 -9.33 -25.60
C CYS A 135 -4.59 -9.17 -27.03
N THR A 136 -4.67 -10.27 -27.79
CA THR A 136 -5.20 -10.28 -29.16
C THR A 136 -6.67 -9.88 -29.19
N VAL A 137 -7.49 -10.44 -28.29
CA VAL A 137 -8.91 -10.08 -28.15
C VAL A 137 -9.05 -8.61 -27.75
N TYR A 138 -8.27 -8.13 -26.78
CA TYR A 138 -8.28 -6.73 -26.35
C TYR A 138 -7.91 -5.77 -27.49
N CYS A 139 -6.93 -6.11 -28.33
CA CYS A 139 -6.52 -5.30 -29.48
C CYS A 139 -7.56 -5.30 -30.61
N ILE A 140 -8.33 -6.38 -30.79
CA ILE A 140 -9.35 -6.49 -31.86
C ILE A 140 -10.69 -5.86 -31.43
N ALA A 141 -11.06 -5.98 -30.16
CA ALA A 141 -12.33 -5.52 -29.61
C ALA A 141 -12.73 -4.06 -29.91
N PRO A 142 -11.83 -3.05 -29.88
CA PRO A 142 -12.19 -1.67 -30.24
C PRO A 142 -12.16 -1.41 -31.75
N LEU A 143 -11.41 -2.19 -32.54
CA LEU A 143 -11.26 -1.99 -33.99
C LEU A 143 -12.56 -2.32 -34.74
N TRP A 144 -13.16 -3.48 -34.45
CA TRP A 144 -14.39 -3.95 -35.11
C TRP A 144 -15.55 -2.94 -35.04
N PRO A 145 -15.98 -2.45 -33.86
CA PRO A 145 -17.05 -1.45 -33.77
C PRO A 145 -16.63 -0.10 -34.36
N SER A 146 -15.34 0.25 -34.35
CA SER A 146 -14.83 1.51 -34.91
C SER A 146 -14.93 1.54 -36.44
N TYR A 147 -14.47 0.49 -37.13
CA TYR A 147 -14.65 0.37 -38.58
C TYR A 147 -16.13 0.20 -38.96
N ALA A 148 -16.91 -0.57 -38.19
CA ALA A 148 -18.36 -0.68 -38.40
C ALA A 148 -19.13 0.63 -38.13
N SER A 149 -18.56 1.56 -37.37
CA SER A 149 -19.09 2.92 -37.20
C SER A 149 -18.78 3.78 -38.43
N TYR A 150 -17.52 3.76 -38.89
CA TYR A 150 -17.06 4.46 -40.09
C TYR A 150 -17.85 4.09 -41.36
N PHE A 151 -18.05 2.81 -41.65
CA PHE A 151 -18.83 2.38 -42.81
C PHE A 151 -20.31 2.84 -42.74
N ARG A 152 -20.90 2.93 -41.54
CA ARG A 152 -22.26 3.48 -41.37
C ARG A 152 -22.30 5.00 -41.55
N ALA A 153 -21.28 5.72 -41.10
CA ALA A 153 -21.16 7.16 -41.27
C ALA A 153 -20.99 7.56 -42.75
N ILE A 154 -20.20 6.81 -43.54
CA ILE A 154 -20.09 7.04 -44.99
C ILE A 154 -21.43 6.80 -45.70
N ASN A 155 -22.16 5.76 -45.31
CA ASN A 155 -23.42 5.39 -45.96
C ASN A 155 -24.63 6.23 -45.50
N THR A 156 -24.44 7.21 -44.61
CA THR A 156 -25.54 8.01 -44.00
C THR A 156 -25.21 9.52 -44.04
N PRO A 157 -25.66 10.28 -45.05
CA PRO A 157 -25.16 11.64 -45.31
C PRO A 157 -25.40 12.69 -44.19
N ASN A 158 -26.36 12.47 -43.30
CA ASN A 158 -26.78 13.48 -42.32
C ASN A 158 -26.31 13.14 -40.88
N HIS A 159 -25.38 13.97 -40.37
CA HIS A 159 -25.18 14.27 -38.95
C HIS A 159 -24.98 13.10 -37.96
N THR A 160 -24.20 12.06 -38.32
CA THR A 160 -23.57 11.21 -37.30
C THR A 160 -22.14 11.68 -37.02
N THR A 161 -21.83 12.00 -35.77
CA THR A 161 -20.46 12.36 -35.36
C THR A 161 -19.61 11.10 -35.28
N MET A 162 -18.54 11.05 -36.07
CA MET A 162 -17.57 9.95 -36.00
C MET A 162 -16.94 9.94 -34.61
N ASN A 163 -17.23 8.87 -33.86
CA ASN A 163 -16.64 8.61 -32.55
C ASN A 163 -16.00 7.22 -32.61
N PHE A 164 -14.66 7.19 -32.62
CA PHE A 164 -13.90 5.94 -32.60
C PHE A 164 -13.71 5.42 -31.17
N ASN A 165 -13.78 4.10 -30.99
CA ASN A 165 -13.42 3.46 -29.72
C ASN A 165 -11.90 3.29 -29.66
N LEU A 166 -11.27 3.91 -28.67
CA LEU A 166 -9.84 3.79 -28.40
C LEU A 166 -9.51 2.47 -27.68
N HIS A 167 -8.26 2.00 -27.83
CA HIS A 167 -7.74 0.85 -27.08
C HIS A 167 -7.56 1.20 -25.60
N LEU A 168 -6.76 2.24 -25.34
CA LEU A 168 -6.66 2.92 -24.04
C LEU A 168 -7.30 4.30 -24.14
N GLU A 169 -8.00 4.70 -23.09
CA GLU A 169 -8.63 6.00 -22.98
C GLU A 169 -7.54 7.07 -22.76
N GLN A 170 -7.13 7.79 -23.82
CA GLN A 170 -6.15 8.89 -23.75
C GLN A 170 -6.25 9.84 -24.95
N GLY A 171 -5.84 11.11 -24.77
CA GLY A 171 -5.44 11.99 -25.88
C GLY A 171 -3.97 11.76 -26.23
N PHE A 172 -3.54 12.07 -27.46
CA PHE A 172 -2.19 11.73 -27.94
C PHE A 172 -1.57 12.86 -28.75
N TYR A 173 -0.61 13.59 -28.17
CA TYR A 173 0.28 14.54 -28.87
C TYR A 173 -0.38 15.42 -29.95
N TRP A 174 -1.45 16.13 -29.60
CA TRP A 174 -2.22 17.03 -30.48
C TRP A 174 -2.91 16.36 -31.70
N LEU A 175 -2.83 15.03 -31.83
CA LEU A 175 -3.51 14.24 -32.84
C LEU A 175 -4.97 13.99 -32.42
N ASP A 176 -5.93 14.32 -33.29
CA ASP A 176 -7.33 13.92 -33.08
C ASP A 176 -7.50 12.42 -33.37
N ASN A 177 -7.36 11.61 -32.31
CA ASN A 177 -7.58 10.17 -32.34
C ASN A 177 -9.06 9.76 -32.20
N ARG A 178 -10.02 10.71 -32.10
CA ARG A 178 -11.43 10.43 -31.77
C ARG A 178 -12.42 10.71 -32.89
N SER A 179 -12.20 11.77 -33.68
CA SER A 179 -13.09 12.12 -34.82
C SER A 179 -12.42 11.98 -36.20
N SER A 180 -11.11 12.16 -36.30
CA SER A 180 -10.36 11.94 -37.54
C SER A 180 -9.92 10.48 -37.72
N ILE A 181 -10.30 9.86 -38.84
CA ILE A 181 -9.84 8.49 -39.18
C ILE A 181 -8.33 8.42 -39.37
N GLY A 182 -7.70 9.45 -39.96
CA GLY A 182 -6.24 9.50 -40.11
C GLY A 182 -5.54 9.51 -38.76
N GLY A 183 -6.06 10.27 -37.80
CA GLY A 183 -5.55 10.29 -36.43
C GLY A 183 -5.78 8.98 -35.69
N TYR A 184 -6.95 8.35 -35.85
CA TYR A 184 -7.25 7.04 -35.26
C TYR A 184 -6.35 5.92 -35.81
N SER A 185 -6.09 5.89 -37.12
CA SER A 185 -5.22 4.90 -37.75
C SER A 185 -3.76 5.06 -37.32
N VAL A 186 -3.24 6.29 -37.28
CA VAL A 186 -1.87 6.56 -36.78
C VAL A 186 -1.76 6.22 -35.30
N PHE A 187 -2.73 6.63 -34.47
CA PHE A 187 -2.77 6.27 -33.05
C PHE A 187 -2.77 4.75 -32.84
N THR A 188 -3.64 4.02 -33.56
CA THR A 188 -3.70 2.55 -33.52
C THR A 188 -2.37 1.90 -33.92
N ALA A 189 -1.70 2.40 -34.96
CA ALA A 189 -0.41 1.86 -35.41
C ALA A 189 0.70 2.02 -34.34
N PHE A 190 0.71 3.11 -33.58
CA PHE A 190 1.65 3.29 -32.46
C PHE A 190 1.25 2.51 -31.20
N MET A 191 -0.05 2.40 -30.90
CA MET A 191 -0.53 1.75 -29.68
C MET A 191 -0.48 0.22 -29.75
N LEU A 192 -0.69 -0.40 -30.91
CA LEU A 192 -0.69 -1.87 -31.03
C LEU A 192 0.63 -2.52 -30.55
N PRO A 193 1.83 -2.11 -31.00
CA PRO A 193 3.09 -2.63 -30.46
C PRO A 193 3.24 -2.40 -28.95
N LEU A 194 2.74 -1.26 -28.43
CA LEU A 194 2.83 -0.90 -27.03
C LEU A 194 1.90 -1.75 -26.14
N MET A 195 0.71 -2.11 -26.63
CA MET A 195 -0.19 -3.05 -25.93
C MET A 195 0.42 -4.46 -25.85
N TYR A 196 1.05 -4.95 -26.92
CA TYR A 196 1.79 -6.21 -26.87
C TYR A 196 3.01 -6.14 -25.93
N ALA A 197 3.71 -5.00 -25.89
CA ALA A 197 4.80 -4.77 -24.95
C ALA A 197 4.33 -4.74 -23.47
N CYS A 198 3.19 -4.11 -23.18
CA CYS A 198 2.54 -4.18 -21.87
C CYS A 198 2.17 -5.62 -21.51
N ALA A 199 1.40 -6.30 -22.36
CA ALA A 199 0.95 -7.67 -22.10
C ALA A 199 2.13 -8.63 -21.89
N TYR A 200 3.20 -8.48 -22.66
CA TYR A 200 4.44 -9.23 -22.46
C TYR A 200 5.10 -8.89 -21.12
N THR A 201 5.30 -7.61 -20.81
CA THR A 201 5.93 -7.15 -19.57
C THR A 201 5.18 -7.65 -18.34
N GLY A 202 3.84 -7.53 -18.32
CA GLY A 202 2.99 -8.01 -17.25
C GLY A 202 3.02 -9.53 -17.11
N THR A 203 2.93 -10.26 -18.22
CA THR A 203 3.04 -11.73 -18.25
C THR A 203 4.36 -12.21 -17.67
N VAL A 204 5.48 -11.60 -18.08
CA VAL A 204 6.81 -11.98 -17.59
C VAL A 204 7.01 -11.56 -16.12
N LYS A 205 6.47 -10.42 -15.68
CA LYS A 205 6.46 -9.99 -14.26
C LYS A 205 5.78 -11.05 -13.39
N VAL A 206 4.52 -11.40 -13.69
CA VAL A 206 3.73 -12.37 -12.93
C VAL A 206 4.42 -13.74 -12.91
N LEU A 207 4.87 -14.24 -14.06
CA LEU A 207 5.52 -15.55 -14.18
C LEU A 207 6.84 -15.62 -13.42
N ALA A 208 7.66 -14.56 -13.47
CA ALA A 208 8.92 -14.49 -12.73
C ALA A 208 8.69 -14.55 -11.22
N ILE A 209 7.75 -13.75 -10.69
CA ILE A 209 7.40 -13.75 -9.27
C ILE A 209 6.82 -15.12 -8.85
N PHE A 210 5.81 -15.63 -9.57
CA PHE A 210 5.16 -16.91 -9.29
C PHE A 210 6.17 -18.06 -9.20
N ASN A 211 7.05 -18.18 -10.19
CA ASN A 211 8.02 -19.28 -10.23
C ASN A 211 9.11 -19.11 -9.18
N SER A 212 9.59 -17.88 -8.93
CA SER A 212 10.61 -17.65 -7.89
C SER A 212 10.11 -18.08 -6.50
N ILE A 213 8.85 -17.80 -6.18
CA ILE A 213 8.22 -18.28 -4.94
C ILE A 213 8.08 -19.81 -4.96
N LYS A 214 7.56 -20.40 -6.05
CA LYS A 214 7.38 -21.86 -6.15
C LYS A 214 8.67 -22.68 -6.11
N TYR A 215 9.79 -22.15 -6.63
CA TYR A 215 11.10 -22.80 -6.45
C TYR A 215 11.56 -22.75 -4.99
N CYS A 216 11.37 -21.63 -4.28
CA CYS A 216 11.74 -21.54 -2.86
C CYS A 216 10.86 -22.41 -1.95
N GLU A 217 9.55 -22.44 -2.20
CA GLU A 217 8.59 -23.36 -1.57
C GLU A 217 9.01 -24.82 -1.79
N THR A 218 9.33 -25.19 -3.02
CA THR A 218 9.81 -26.54 -3.34
C THR A 218 11.11 -26.86 -2.63
N VAL A 219 12.08 -25.95 -2.58
CA VAL A 219 13.35 -26.17 -1.90
C VAL A 219 13.15 -26.41 -0.39
N LEU A 220 12.22 -25.71 0.26
CA LEU A 220 11.81 -26.02 1.64
C LEU A 220 11.17 -27.41 1.74
N ARG A 221 10.31 -27.80 0.78
CA ARG A 221 9.75 -29.16 0.71
C ARG A 221 10.81 -30.25 0.53
N LEU A 222 11.87 -29.98 -0.23
CA LEU A 222 12.98 -30.93 -0.40
C LEU A 222 13.76 -31.13 0.92
N VAL A 223 13.80 -30.13 1.81
CA VAL A 223 14.33 -30.30 3.19
C VAL A 223 13.41 -31.22 4.00
N VAL A 224 12.10 -31.01 3.95
CA VAL A 224 11.10 -31.88 4.62
C VAL A 224 11.26 -33.34 4.17
N LEU A 225 11.16 -33.61 2.86
CA LEU A 225 11.27 -34.96 2.30
C LEU A 225 12.60 -35.65 2.63
N LYS A 226 13.67 -34.88 2.78
CA LYS A 226 15.00 -35.38 3.14
C LYS A 226 15.15 -35.65 4.63
N VAL A 227 14.48 -34.88 5.48
CA VAL A 227 14.42 -35.09 6.93
C VAL A 227 13.55 -36.31 7.25
N GLU A 228 12.39 -36.45 6.60
CA GLU A 228 11.49 -37.61 6.71
C GLU A 228 12.20 -38.94 6.37
N GLN A 229 13.15 -38.94 5.43
CA GLN A 229 13.95 -40.12 5.02
C GLN A 229 15.16 -40.42 5.93
N LEU A 230 15.41 -39.65 7.00
CA LEU A 230 16.56 -39.90 7.88
C LEU A 230 16.47 -41.19 8.72
N PRO A 231 15.32 -41.57 9.31
CA PRO A 231 15.23 -42.80 10.11
C PRO A 231 15.52 -44.07 9.30
N ASP A 232 15.07 -44.11 8.04
CA ASP A 232 15.16 -45.26 7.13
C ASP A 232 16.60 -45.65 6.75
N LEU A 233 17.59 -44.77 6.98
CA LEU A 233 18.98 -45.03 6.61
C LEU A 233 19.62 -46.07 7.55
N PRO A 234 20.05 -47.24 7.03
CA PRO A 234 20.41 -48.39 7.86
C PRO A 234 21.75 -48.25 8.58
N THR A 235 22.69 -47.47 8.04
CA THR A 235 24.02 -47.28 8.63
C THR A 235 24.14 -45.92 9.31
N GLU A 236 24.60 -45.88 10.56
CA GLU A 236 24.78 -44.64 11.34
C GLU A 236 25.64 -43.60 10.60
N ARG A 237 26.70 -44.03 9.92
CA ARG A 237 27.55 -43.16 9.08
C ARG A 237 26.76 -42.48 7.95
N GLN A 238 25.95 -43.24 7.21
CA GLN A 238 25.08 -42.71 6.16
C GLN A 238 24.08 -41.71 6.75
N ARG A 239 23.51 -42.03 7.93
CA ARG A 239 22.56 -41.16 8.64
C ARG A 239 23.22 -39.86 9.11
N LEU A 240 24.47 -39.89 9.59
CA LEU A 240 25.26 -38.71 9.96
C LEU A 240 25.59 -37.84 8.74
N GLU A 241 26.01 -38.45 7.63
CA GLU A 241 26.32 -37.76 6.37
C GLU A 241 25.03 -37.09 5.82
N ALA A 242 23.91 -37.82 5.77
CA ALA A 242 22.61 -37.30 5.35
C ALA A 242 22.05 -36.17 6.25
N VAL A 243 22.18 -36.27 7.59
CA VAL A 243 21.85 -35.17 8.52
C VAL A 243 22.68 -33.92 8.23
N SER A 244 23.98 -34.08 7.93
CA SER A 244 24.86 -32.94 7.62
C SER A 244 24.45 -32.24 6.31
N GLU A 245 24.03 -33.02 5.32
CA GLU A 245 23.58 -32.53 4.01
C GLU A 245 22.15 -31.94 4.07
N ALA A 246 21.25 -32.49 4.90
CA ALA A 246 19.93 -31.90 5.17
C ALA A 246 20.06 -30.54 5.87
N ARG A 247 21.03 -30.40 6.79
CA ARG A 247 21.36 -29.13 7.44
C ARG A 247 21.92 -28.09 6.46
N GLU A 248 22.79 -28.49 5.53
CA GLU A 248 23.26 -27.58 4.46
C GLU A 248 22.12 -27.17 3.52
N LEU A 249 21.29 -28.14 3.09
CA LEU A 249 20.12 -27.90 2.25
C LEU A 249 19.17 -26.89 2.91
N HIS A 250 18.91 -27.03 4.22
CA HIS A 250 18.11 -26.09 4.99
C HIS A 250 18.73 -24.68 5.06
N GLN A 251 20.03 -24.57 5.32
CA GLN A 251 20.71 -23.27 5.36
C GLN A 251 20.67 -22.54 4.00
N ARG A 252 20.84 -23.27 2.90
CA ARG A 252 20.68 -22.74 1.53
C ARG A 252 19.22 -22.39 1.21
N ALA A 253 18.26 -23.22 1.62
CA ALA A 253 16.83 -22.95 1.45
C ALA A 253 16.41 -21.61 2.09
N LEU A 254 16.86 -21.38 3.32
CA LEU A 254 16.61 -20.13 4.05
C LEU A 254 17.26 -18.94 3.36
N ARG A 255 18.50 -19.06 2.87
CA ARG A 255 19.15 -18.02 2.07
C ARG A 255 18.38 -17.72 0.78
N CYS A 256 17.83 -18.72 0.09
CA CYS A 256 16.97 -18.49 -1.07
C CYS A 256 15.71 -17.71 -0.69
N ALA A 257 15.06 -18.05 0.41
CA ALA A 257 13.88 -17.31 0.87
C ALA A 257 14.21 -15.87 1.34
N GLU A 258 15.37 -15.65 1.97
CA GLU A 258 15.88 -14.32 2.35
C GLU A 258 16.24 -13.46 1.11
N LEU A 259 16.82 -14.06 0.06
CA LEU A 259 17.07 -13.37 -1.22
C LEU A 259 15.77 -13.11 -2.00
N LEU A 260 14.82 -14.04 -1.98
CA LEU A 260 13.48 -13.88 -2.57
C LEU A 260 12.73 -12.70 -1.91
N GLU A 261 12.78 -12.59 -0.58
CA GLU A 261 12.24 -11.44 0.14
C GLU A 261 12.83 -10.14 -0.42
N LEU A 262 14.16 -10.00 -0.45
CA LEU A 262 14.85 -8.78 -0.91
C LEU A 262 14.57 -8.38 -2.37
N VAL A 263 14.26 -9.36 -3.24
CA VAL A 263 13.85 -9.11 -4.63
C VAL A 263 12.40 -8.64 -4.72
N LEU A 264 11.47 -9.30 -4.00
CA LEU A 264 10.04 -9.06 -4.12
C LEU A 264 9.54 -7.89 -3.26
N GLN A 265 10.23 -7.57 -2.15
CA GLN A 265 9.88 -6.57 -1.15
C GLN A 265 9.37 -5.22 -1.72
N PRO A 266 10.05 -4.55 -2.70
CA PRO A 266 9.56 -3.29 -3.28
C PRO A 266 8.48 -3.48 -4.35
N ALA A 267 8.51 -4.58 -5.10
CA ALA A 267 7.53 -4.86 -6.16
C ALA A 267 6.15 -5.19 -5.57
N LEU A 268 6.11 -5.97 -4.48
CA LEU A 268 4.87 -6.31 -3.79
C LEU A 268 4.29 -5.16 -2.98
N LEU A 269 5.12 -4.31 -2.34
CA LEU A 269 4.61 -3.04 -1.76
C LEU A 269 3.90 -2.21 -2.85
N THR A 270 4.55 -2.08 -4.02
CA THR A 270 3.98 -1.37 -5.17
C THR A 270 2.67 -2.02 -5.64
N GLN A 271 2.57 -3.35 -5.64
CA GLN A 271 1.34 -4.08 -5.95
C GLN A 271 0.18 -3.69 -5.01
N PHE A 272 0.39 -3.75 -3.69
CA PHE A 272 -0.67 -3.44 -2.71
C PHE A 272 -1.17 -2.00 -2.81
N VAL A 273 -0.26 -1.02 -2.91
CA VAL A 273 -0.62 0.40 -3.01
C VAL A 273 -1.47 0.67 -4.26
N LEU A 274 -1.08 0.12 -5.42
CA LEU A 274 -1.80 0.32 -6.68
C LEU A 274 -3.12 -0.49 -6.73
N CYS A 275 -3.20 -1.65 -6.07
CA CYS A 275 -4.43 -2.43 -5.91
C CYS A 275 -5.49 -1.64 -5.12
N ILE A 276 -5.12 -1.03 -3.98
CA ILE A 276 -6.00 -0.17 -3.17
C ILE A 276 -6.51 1.02 -4.01
N GLN A 277 -5.63 1.66 -4.80
CA GLN A 277 -6.04 2.75 -5.69
C GLN A 277 -7.07 2.32 -6.75
N ILE A 278 -6.92 1.12 -7.32
CA ILE A 278 -7.90 0.56 -8.27
C ILE A 278 -9.23 0.23 -7.58
N TRP A 279 -9.22 -0.25 -6.34
CA TRP A 279 -10.45 -0.48 -5.57
C TRP A 279 -11.20 0.83 -5.32
N CYS A 280 -10.50 1.90 -4.94
CA CYS A 280 -11.09 3.24 -4.80
C CYS A 280 -11.61 3.78 -6.15
N ALA A 281 -10.87 3.61 -7.24
CA ALA A 281 -11.27 4.04 -8.58
C ALA A 281 -12.51 3.27 -9.10
N MET A 282 -12.64 1.98 -8.77
CA MET A 282 -13.80 1.16 -9.12
C MET A 282 -15.05 1.59 -8.33
N MET A 283 -14.93 1.83 -7.03
CA MET A 283 -16.01 2.37 -6.20
C MET A 283 -16.49 3.73 -6.71
N LEU A 284 -15.55 4.61 -7.09
CA LEU A 284 -15.85 5.90 -7.72
C LEU A 284 -16.56 5.75 -9.07
N TYR A 285 -16.11 4.82 -9.91
CA TYR A 285 -16.73 4.61 -11.23
C TYR A 285 -18.19 4.16 -11.09
N PHE A 286 -18.49 3.30 -10.12
CA PHE A 286 -19.84 2.84 -9.80
C PHE A 286 -20.78 3.99 -9.41
N THR A 287 -20.34 4.89 -8.53
CA THR A 287 -21.17 6.04 -8.09
C THR A 287 -21.37 7.10 -9.17
N VAL A 288 -20.45 7.22 -10.13
CA VAL A 288 -20.49 8.22 -11.20
C VAL A 288 -21.26 7.75 -12.45
N SER A 289 -21.18 6.47 -12.81
CA SER A 289 -21.51 6.00 -14.17
C SER A 289 -22.79 5.15 -14.28
N GLY A 290 -23.33 4.68 -13.15
CA GLY A 290 -24.45 3.76 -13.12
C GLY A 290 -24.14 2.39 -13.78
N VAL A 291 -25.16 1.56 -13.95
CA VAL A 291 -25.03 0.25 -14.61
C VAL A 291 -25.00 0.45 -16.13
N ASN A 292 -23.80 0.33 -16.72
CA ASN A 292 -23.53 0.54 -18.14
C ASN A 292 -22.56 -0.53 -18.65
N VAL A 293 -22.57 -0.83 -19.96
CA VAL A 293 -21.64 -1.83 -20.57
C VAL A 293 -20.17 -1.50 -20.25
N LYS A 294 -19.84 -0.19 -20.20
CA LYS A 294 -18.52 0.33 -19.85
C LYS A 294 -18.05 0.01 -18.42
N LEU A 295 -18.98 -0.32 -17.50
CA LEU A 295 -18.68 -0.80 -16.14
C LEU A 295 -18.02 -2.18 -16.16
N LEU A 296 -18.34 -3.03 -17.15
CA LEU A 296 -17.72 -4.34 -17.29
C LEU A 296 -16.20 -4.22 -17.45
N ASN A 297 -15.72 -3.25 -18.23
CA ASN A 297 -14.27 -3.01 -18.40
C ASN A 297 -13.60 -2.63 -17.07
N MET A 298 -14.24 -1.76 -16.27
CA MET A 298 -13.71 -1.35 -14.96
C MET A 298 -13.75 -2.49 -13.94
N PHE A 299 -14.81 -3.31 -13.96
CA PHE A 299 -14.91 -4.54 -13.16
C PHE A 299 -13.84 -5.56 -13.55
N LEU A 300 -13.52 -5.72 -14.84
CA LEU A 300 -12.46 -6.60 -15.31
C LEU A 300 -11.06 -6.10 -14.90
N LEU A 301 -10.79 -4.79 -14.95
CA LEU A 301 -9.54 -4.19 -14.45
C LEU A 301 -9.38 -4.42 -12.93
N PHE A 302 -10.45 -4.17 -12.16
CA PHE A 302 -10.52 -4.45 -10.72
C PHE A 302 -10.27 -5.93 -10.43
N LEU A 303 -10.95 -6.84 -11.15
CA LEU A 303 -10.85 -8.27 -10.96
C LEU A 303 -9.44 -8.80 -11.28
N PHE A 304 -8.82 -8.30 -12.36
CA PHE A 304 -7.47 -8.69 -12.76
C PHE A 304 -6.43 -8.39 -11.66
N VAL A 305 -6.36 -7.15 -11.18
CA VAL A 305 -5.38 -6.76 -10.15
C VAL A 305 -5.70 -7.39 -8.78
N SER A 306 -6.98 -7.63 -8.48
CA SER A 306 -7.38 -8.35 -7.27
C SER A 306 -6.95 -9.82 -7.31
N ILE A 307 -7.16 -10.52 -8.44
CA ILE A 307 -6.70 -11.91 -8.64
C ILE A 307 -5.18 -12.00 -8.60
N GLU A 308 -4.47 -11.06 -9.23
CA GLU A 308 -3.00 -11.02 -9.19
C GLU A 308 -2.48 -10.88 -7.75
N THR A 309 -3.05 -9.94 -6.99
CA THR A 309 -2.65 -9.66 -5.60
C THR A 309 -2.99 -10.83 -4.67
N LEU A 310 -4.20 -11.41 -4.80
CA LEU A 310 -4.59 -12.66 -4.12
C LEU A 310 -3.63 -13.82 -4.45
N GLY A 311 -3.19 -13.92 -5.71
CA GLY A 311 -2.20 -14.90 -6.13
C GLY A 311 -0.88 -14.77 -5.38
N TYR A 312 -0.38 -13.55 -5.18
CA TYR A 312 0.83 -13.32 -4.38
C TYR A 312 0.61 -13.64 -2.89
N CYS A 313 -0.52 -13.25 -2.29
CA CYS A 313 -0.85 -13.59 -0.89
C CYS A 313 -0.95 -15.11 -0.67
N TYR A 314 -1.58 -15.83 -1.60
CA TYR A 314 -1.68 -17.30 -1.54
C TYR A 314 -0.31 -17.98 -1.60
N LEU A 315 0.58 -17.51 -2.49
CA LEU A 315 1.93 -18.05 -2.65
C LEU A 315 2.85 -17.71 -1.47
N GLY A 316 2.77 -16.48 -0.94
CA GLY A 316 3.52 -16.09 0.26
C GLY A 316 3.04 -16.83 1.52
N THR A 317 1.73 -17.14 1.61
CA THR A 317 1.19 -18.06 2.62
C THR A 317 1.80 -19.46 2.45
N LYS A 318 1.74 -20.06 1.25
CA LYS A 318 2.27 -21.41 1.00
C LYS A 318 3.77 -21.56 1.25
N LEU A 319 4.57 -20.54 0.92
CA LEU A 319 5.99 -20.49 1.28
C LEU A 319 6.18 -20.48 2.82
N SER A 320 5.33 -19.73 3.52
CA SER A 320 5.38 -19.61 4.99
C SER A 320 4.90 -20.88 5.69
N ASP A 321 3.86 -21.53 5.17
CA ASP A 321 3.36 -22.83 5.64
C ASP A 321 4.47 -23.89 5.56
N GLU A 322 5.16 -23.98 4.40
CA GLU A 322 6.23 -24.95 4.20
C GLU A 322 7.47 -24.61 5.04
N SER A 323 7.74 -23.32 5.31
CA SER A 323 8.76 -22.91 6.28
C SER A 323 8.45 -23.37 7.72
N ILE A 324 7.18 -23.50 8.10
CA ILE A 324 6.75 -24.04 9.40
C ILE A 324 6.79 -25.58 9.37
N ASN A 325 6.37 -26.18 8.26
CA ASN A 325 6.39 -27.64 8.07
C ASN A 325 7.80 -28.24 8.16
N VAL A 326 8.85 -27.51 7.73
CA VAL A 326 10.25 -27.91 8.00
C VAL A 326 10.51 -28.12 9.50
N GLY A 327 10.01 -27.23 10.37
CA GLY A 327 10.16 -27.38 11.82
C GLY A 327 9.37 -28.56 12.39
N GLN A 328 8.17 -28.81 11.85
CA GLN A 328 7.33 -29.95 12.24
C GLN A 328 7.97 -31.29 11.83
N ALA A 329 8.49 -31.41 10.61
CA ALA A 329 9.17 -32.61 10.13
C ALA A 329 10.47 -32.90 10.90
N VAL A 330 11.25 -31.86 11.21
CA VAL A 330 12.48 -31.98 12.03
C VAL A 330 12.18 -32.38 13.48
N TYR A 331 11.00 -32.03 14.00
CA TYR A 331 10.54 -32.46 15.33
C TYR A 331 9.93 -33.88 15.33
N GLY A 332 9.24 -34.27 14.25
CA GLY A 332 8.49 -35.53 14.16
C GLY A 332 9.33 -36.80 13.94
N ILE A 333 10.59 -36.68 13.53
CA ILE A 333 11.53 -37.82 13.49
C ILE A 333 11.98 -38.23 14.90
N GLU A 334 12.40 -39.49 15.09
CA GLU A 334 12.92 -40.01 16.37
C GLU A 334 14.34 -39.53 16.70
N TRP A 335 14.60 -38.22 16.62
CA TRP A 335 15.93 -37.61 16.72
C TRP A 335 16.67 -37.92 18.03
N TYR A 336 15.95 -38.24 19.10
CA TYR A 336 16.50 -38.67 20.38
C TYR A 336 17.25 -40.02 20.29
N THR A 337 16.94 -40.86 19.30
CA THR A 337 17.66 -42.13 19.05
C THR A 337 19.01 -41.94 18.35
N PHE A 338 19.27 -40.75 17.79
CA PHE A 338 20.49 -40.48 17.01
C PHE A 338 21.67 -40.15 17.92
N ASN A 339 22.91 -40.29 17.42
CA ASN A 339 24.11 -39.90 18.17
C ASN A 339 24.14 -38.38 18.47
N CYS A 340 24.93 -37.99 19.47
CA CYS A 340 25.02 -36.60 19.95
C CYS A 340 25.43 -35.59 18.85
N ARG A 341 26.20 -36.01 17.85
CA ARG A 341 26.61 -35.15 16.72
C ARG A 341 25.46 -34.88 15.75
N MET A 342 24.59 -35.86 15.55
CA MET A 342 23.37 -35.76 14.75
C MET A 342 22.28 -34.97 15.50
N GLN A 343 22.05 -35.30 16.79
CA GLN A 343 21.15 -34.53 17.67
C GLN A 343 21.50 -33.03 17.65
N ARG A 344 22.79 -32.68 17.78
CA ARG A 344 23.24 -31.28 17.71
C ARG A 344 22.94 -30.60 16.36
N ASN A 345 23.09 -31.31 15.24
CA ASN A 345 22.74 -30.77 13.92
C ASN A 345 21.23 -30.56 13.77
N ILE A 346 20.42 -31.52 14.23
CA ILE A 346 18.96 -31.45 14.23
C ILE A 346 18.46 -30.30 15.12
N GLY A 347 19.03 -30.12 16.33
CA GLY A 347 18.71 -29.00 17.22
C GLY A 347 18.99 -27.63 16.59
N PHE A 348 20.07 -27.48 15.81
CA PHE A 348 20.31 -26.26 15.02
C PHE A 348 19.24 -26.01 13.94
N MET A 349 18.71 -27.06 13.32
CA MET A 349 17.60 -26.94 12.35
C MET A 349 16.31 -26.53 13.07
N MET A 350 15.96 -27.17 14.19
CA MET A 350 14.80 -26.80 15.02
C MET A 350 14.82 -25.32 15.41
N MET A 351 15.92 -24.86 16.04
CA MET A 351 16.07 -23.47 16.49
C MET A 351 15.95 -22.45 15.33
N ARG A 352 16.41 -22.80 14.12
CA ARG A 352 16.28 -21.90 12.96
C ARG A 352 14.89 -21.94 12.32
N SER A 353 14.19 -23.08 12.35
CA SER A 353 12.83 -23.23 11.83
C SER A 353 11.75 -22.56 12.69
N GLN A 354 11.99 -22.37 13.99
CA GLN A 354 11.09 -21.63 14.90
C GLN A 354 10.81 -20.18 14.42
N ARG A 355 11.70 -19.61 13.61
CA ARG A 355 11.49 -18.32 12.96
C ARG A 355 10.88 -18.52 11.56
N ARG A 356 9.54 -18.37 11.47
CA ARG A 356 8.76 -18.30 10.20
C ARG A 356 9.52 -17.45 9.17
N VAL A 357 9.78 -18.02 8.00
CA VAL A 357 10.27 -17.27 6.84
C VAL A 357 9.14 -17.15 5.83
N GLY A 358 8.89 -15.93 5.39
CA GLY A 358 7.86 -15.58 4.43
C GLY A 358 8.23 -14.27 3.73
N VAL A 359 7.63 -13.99 2.58
CA VAL A 359 7.85 -12.74 1.86
C VAL A 359 7.16 -11.59 2.62
N THR A 360 7.82 -10.44 2.75
CA THR A 360 7.23 -9.23 3.34
C THR A 360 7.07 -8.12 2.32
N ALA A 361 6.01 -7.31 2.45
CA ALA A 361 5.91 -6.05 1.73
C ALA A 361 6.65 -4.98 2.55
N ALA A 362 7.79 -4.54 2.02
CA ALA A 362 8.68 -3.55 2.64
C ALA A 362 9.10 -3.77 4.11
N LYS A 363 8.95 -4.99 4.66
CA LYS A 363 9.11 -5.34 6.10
C LYS A 363 8.11 -4.68 7.06
N PHE A 364 7.00 -4.16 6.54
CA PHE A 364 5.87 -3.69 7.35
C PHE A 364 4.86 -4.81 7.62
N CYS A 365 4.45 -5.55 6.58
CA CYS A 365 3.55 -6.71 6.69
C CYS A 365 4.12 -7.95 5.98
N PHE A 366 3.64 -9.14 6.35
CA PHE A 366 3.85 -10.36 5.58
C PHE A 366 2.90 -10.38 4.38
N VAL A 367 3.21 -11.22 3.39
CA VAL A 367 2.37 -11.43 2.21
C VAL A 367 1.60 -12.74 2.39
N ASP A 368 0.56 -12.70 3.23
CA ASP A 368 -0.30 -13.85 3.51
C ASP A 368 -1.80 -13.55 3.41
N MET A 369 -2.61 -14.61 3.36
CA MET A 369 -4.06 -14.53 3.15
C MET A 369 -4.82 -13.97 4.37
N GLU A 370 -4.25 -14.09 5.57
CA GLU A 370 -4.83 -13.49 6.78
C GLU A 370 -4.73 -11.96 6.71
N GLN A 371 -3.58 -11.42 6.28
CA GLN A 371 -3.37 -9.97 6.15
C GLN A 371 -4.07 -9.34 4.94
N PHE A 372 -4.43 -10.14 3.91
CA PHE A 372 -5.40 -9.69 2.89
C PHE A 372 -6.83 -9.54 3.47
N GLY A 373 -7.20 -10.34 4.48
CA GLY A 373 -8.44 -10.18 5.24
C GLY A 373 -8.38 -9.14 6.36
N ALA A 374 -7.18 -8.73 6.80
CA ALA A 374 -6.95 -7.89 7.97
C ALA A 374 -5.98 -6.73 7.67
N LEU A 375 -6.43 -5.77 6.85
CA LEU A 375 -5.74 -4.49 6.62
C LEU A 375 -6.04 -3.47 7.74
N ASP A 376 -5.38 -3.61 8.90
CA ASP A 376 -5.16 -2.53 9.88
C ASP A 376 -4.23 -3.00 11.04
N ASP A 377 -2.92 -2.67 11.02
CA ASP A 377 -2.10 -2.53 12.24
C ASP A 377 -0.71 -1.87 11.99
N ASP A 378 -0.28 -0.92 12.84
CA ASP A 378 1.05 -0.24 12.77
C ASP A 378 1.47 0.41 14.12
N ARG A 379 2.78 0.53 14.44
CA ARG A 379 3.32 0.42 15.85
C ARG A 379 4.46 1.44 16.18
N ALA A 380 4.80 1.95 17.40
CA ALA A 380 4.42 1.78 18.83
C ALA A 380 4.94 2.96 19.75
N VAL A 381 4.17 3.56 20.70
CA VAL A 381 4.45 4.91 21.30
C VAL A 381 3.89 5.23 22.77
N LEU A 382 4.50 4.81 23.91
CA LEU A 382 3.90 5.08 25.28
C LEU A 382 4.79 5.56 26.46
N PRO A 383 5.78 6.47 26.32
CA PRO A 383 5.95 7.42 27.45
C PRO A 383 5.82 8.93 27.14
N LEU A 384 6.31 9.42 25.99
CA LEU A 384 6.10 10.84 25.62
C LEU A 384 4.61 11.16 25.41
N LEU A 385 3.83 10.16 24.95
CA LEU A 385 2.38 10.25 24.81
C LEU A 385 1.69 10.63 26.12
N LEU A 386 2.05 9.99 27.25
CA LEU A 386 1.41 10.24 28.55
C LEU A 386 1.70 11.67 29.05
N PHE A 387 2.89 12.21 28.76
CA PHE A 387 3.22 13.61 29.02
C PHE A 387 2.37 14.57 28.18
N LEU A 388 2.22 14.30 26.89
CA LEU A 388 1.44 15.12 25.96
C LEU A 388 -0.08 15.04 26.23
N GLN A 389 -0.59 13.86 26.59
CA GLN A 389 -1.96 13.65 27.10
C GLN A 389 -2.20 14.38 28.44
N GLY A 390 -1.19 14.46 29.33
CA GLY A 390 -1.23 15.29 30.53
C GLY A 390 -1.27 16.80 30.21
N GLN A 391 -0.49 17.23 29.22
CA GLN A 391 -0.49 18.61 28.72
C GLN A 391 -1.82 19.01 28.10
N TRP A 392 -2.53 18.11 27.41
CA TRP A 392 -3.86 18.38 26.82
C TRP A 392 -5.07 18.01 27.69
N GLY A 393 -4.84 17.35 28.84
CA GLY A 393 -5.84 17.20 29.89
C GLY A 393 -6.60 15.87 29.93
N PHE A 394 -6.12 14.83 29.26
CA PHE A 394 -6.64 13.48 29.44
C PHE A 394 -6.18 12.88 30.77
N CYS A 395 -4.89 13.00 31.13
CA CYS A 395 -4.30 12.22 32.24
C CYS A 395 -4.34 12.90 33.64
N GLN A 396 -5.11 13.99 33.84
CA GLN A 396 -5.28 14.64 35.15
C GLN A 396 -6.70 15.21 35.30
N ASP A 397 -7.37 14.88 36.41
CA ASP A 397 -8.81 15.15 36.59
C ASP A 397 -9.17 16.64 36.57
N THR A 398 -8.31 17.49 37.13
CA THR A 398 -8.43 18.95 37.11
C THR A 398 -8.35 19.57 35.70
N LYS A 399 -8.01 18.79 34.68
CA LYS A 399 -7.70 19.28 33.32
C LYS A 399 -8.62 18.72 32.22
N ARG A 400 -9.54 17.81 32.55
CA ARG A 400 -10.47 17.14 31.60
C ARG A 400 -11.27 18.13 30.74
N PHE A 401 -11.62 19.29 31.29
CA PHE A 401 -12.37 20.35 30.61
C PHE A 401 -11.66 20.92 29.38
N ARG A 402 -10.32 20.83 29.26
CA ARG A 402 -9.61 21.50 28.15
C ARG A 402 -9.90 20.88 26.79
N TYR A 403 -10.12 19.56 26.71
CA TYR A 403 -10.59 18.96 25.45
C TYR A 403 -12.06 19.29 25.16
N LEU A 404 -12.91 19.41 26.19
CA LEU A 404 -14.30 19.84 26.02
C LEU A 404 -14.40 21.30 25.52
N ILE A 405 -13.56 22.19 26.06
CA ILE A 405 -13.43 23.58 25.60
C ILE A 405 -12.94 23.62 24.14
N PHE A 406 -11.95 22.80 23.77
CA PHE A 406 -11.50 22.67 22.38
C PHE A 406 -12.61 22.15 21.46
N PHE A 407 -13.42 21.17 21.90
CA PHE A 407 -14.54 20.64 21.12
C PHE A 407 -15.65 21.68 20.91
N ILE A 408 -15.98 22.46 21.95
CA ILE A 408 -16.91 23.60 21.87
C ILE A 408 -16.35 24.67 20.93
N MET A 409 -15.07 25.01 21.05
CA MET A 409 -14.39 25.96 20.15
C MET A 409 -14.43 25.47 18.70
N TYR A 410 -14.19 24.19 18.42
CA TYR A 410 -14.35 23.60 17.08
C TYR A 410 -15.78 23.75 16.55
N ILE A 411 -16.79 23.53 17.40
CA ILE A 411 -18.20 23.69 17.02
C ILE A 411 -18.49 25.15 16.61
N PHE A 412 -18.09 26.13 17.42
CA PHE A 412 -18.35 27.54 17.11
C PHE A 412 -17.43 28.12 16.02
N VAL A 413 -16.19 27.67 15.90
CA VAL A 413 -15.21 28.27 14.96
C VAL A 413 -15.20 27.60 13.58
N MET A 414 -15.61 26.32 13.47
CA MET A 414 -15.63 25.59 12.19
C MET A 414 -16.97 24.95 11.85
N ALA A 415 -17.61 24.22 12.78
CA ALA A 415 -18.78 23.42 12.42
C ALA A 415 -20.02 24.28 12.14
N ILE A 416 -20.38 25.20 13.05
CA ILE A 416 -21.52 26.11 12.89
C ILE A 416 -21.31 27.03 11.67
N PRO A 417 -20.16 27.73 11.50
CA PRO A 417 -19.96 28.57 10.33
C PRO A 417 -20.10 27.82 9.00
N LYS A 418 -19.58 26.59 8.90
CA LYS A 418 -19.68 25.80 7.67
C LYS A 418 -21.07 25.18 7.42
N LEU A 419 -21.89 24.99 8.46
CA LEU A 419 -23.24 24.43 8.32
C LEU A 419 -24.35 25.49 8.23
N SER A 420 -24.14 26.69 8.77
CA SER A 420 -25.19 27.71 8.91
C SER A 420 -25.10 28.88 7.94
N PHE A 421 -23.94 29.13 7.30
CA PHE A 421 -23.80 30.21 6.32
C PHE A 421 -23.85 29.70 4.87
N GLY A 422 -24.41 30.53 3.97
CA GLY A 422 -24.61 30.20 2.56
C GLY A 422 -23.34 30.36 1.72
N TYR A 423 -23.06 29.38 0.87
CA TYR A 423 -21.94 29.37 -0.08
C TYR A 423 -22.29 30.12 -1.37
N ARG A 424 -21.30 30.77 -2.02
CA ARG A 424 -21.53 31.43 -3.32
C ARG A 424 -21.58 30.40 -4.44
N ASN A 425 -20.75 29.37 -4.38
CA ASN A 425 -20.63 28.33 -5.41
C ASN A 425 -20.82 26.92 -4.87
N GLN A 426 -21.39 26.02 -5.69
CA GLN A 426 -21.49 24.59 -5.37
C GLN A 426 -20.11 23.95 -5.12
N ASN A 427 -19.06 24.44 -5.81
CA ASN A 427 -17.68 24.04 -5.62
C ASN A 427 -17.19 24.29 -4.18
N GLU A 428 -17.51 25.46 -3.62
CA GLU A 428 -17.12 25.89 -2.27
C GLU A 428 -17.86 25.08 -1.21
N LEU A 429 -19.17 24.87 -1.39
CA LEU A 429 -19.98 24.00 -0.53
C LEU A 429 -19.36 22.61 -0.44
N ILE A 430 -19.05 21.98 -1.57
CA ILE A 430 -18.50 20.61 -1.60
C ILE A 430 -17.09 20.57 -0.99
N SER A 431 -16.23 21.55 -1.28
CA SER A 431 -14.90 21.68 -0.66
C SER A 431 -15.00 21.80 0.86
N SER A 432 -15.84 22.72 1.32
CA SER A 432 -16.02 23.04 2.73
C SER A 432 -16.63 21.87 3.51
N MET A 433 -17.57 21.14 2.90
CA MET A 433 -18.14 19.90 3.47
C MET A 433 -17.11 18.76 3.52
N ALA A 434 -16.29 18.56 2.49
CA ALA A 434 -15.22 17.55 2.50
C ALA A 434 -14.21 17.81 3.63
N GLU A 435 -13.77 19.07 3.77
CA GLU A 435 -12.96 19.55 4.87
C GLU A 435 -13.65 19.36 6.24
N LEU A 436 -14.94 19.69 6.36
CA LEU A 436 -15.70 19.55 7.61
C LEU A 436 -15.83 18.09 8.04
N ILE A 437 -16.09 17.17 7.10
CA ILE A 437 -16.18 15.73 7.38
C ILE A 437 -14.80 15.18 7.80
N PHE A 438 -13.73 15.59 7.11
CA PHE A 438 -12.35 15.24 7.47
C PHE A 438 -11.99 15.69 8.89
N VAL A 439 -12.26 16.95 9.25
CA VAL A 439 -11.99 17.45 10.60
C VAL A 439 -12.93 16.82 11.65
N SER A 440 -14.19 16.53 11.29
CA SER A 440 -15.11 15.80 12.16
C SER A 440 -14.60 14.40 12.51
N ASN A 441 -13.98 13.68 11.57
CA ASN A 441 -13.35 12.38 11.84
C ASN A 441 -12.28 12.45 12.94
N ILE A 442 -11.49 13.52 12.90
CA ILE A 442 -10.39 13.79 13.83
C ILE A 442 -10.95 14.12 15.22
N VAL A 443 -11.83 15.12 15.27
CA VAL A 443 -12.34 15.72 16.52
C VAL A 443 -13.38 14.83 17.21
N CYS A 444 -14.32 14.24 16.46
CA CYS A 444 -15.32 13.31 17.01
C CYS A 444 -14.72 11.95 17.36
N GLY A 445 -13.76 11.44 16.58
CA GLY A 445 -13.02 10.22 16.94
C GLY A 445 -12.22 10.38 18.23
N THR A 446 -11.63 11.55 18.46
CA THR A 446 -10.91 11.88 19.70
C THR A 446 -11.89 12.16 20.87
N MET A 447 -13.08 12.68 20.61
CA MET A 447 -14.16 12.76 21.60
C MET A 447 -14.68 11.37 22.02
N MET A 448 -14.77 10.41 21.09
CA MET A 448 -15.14 9.03 21.43
C MET A 448 -14.10 8.38 22.36
N LEU A 449 -12.80 8.65 22.15
CA LEU A 449 -11.74 8.24 23.09
C LEU A 449 -11.87 8.92 24.47
N TRP A 450 -12.27 10.20 24.52
CA TRP A 450 -12.55 10.91 25.77
C TRP A 450 -13.75 10.32 26.53
N LEU A 451 -14.82 9.93 25.83
CA LEU A 451 -15.97 9.24 26.43
C LEU A 451 -15.60 7.86 27.00
N GLN A 452 -14.67 7.13 26.37
CA GLN A 452 -14.16 5.85 26.89
C GLN A 452 -13.05 6.00 27.95
N TYR A 453 -12.68 7.22 28.35
CA TYR A 453 -11.58 7.47 29.30
C TYR A 453 -11.64 6.63 30.60
N PRO A 454 -12.79 6.42 31.26
CA PRO A 454 -12.85 5.60 32.49
C PRO A 454 -12.43 4.13 32.28
N ARG A 455 -12.62 3.57 31.07
CA ARG A 455 -12.10 2.26 30.69
C ARG A 455 -10.61 2.35 30.33
N PHE A 456 -10.22 3.40 29.61
CA PHE A 456 -8.82 3.64 29.23
C PHE A 456 -7.88 3.75 30.45
N VAL A 457 -8.31 4.39 31.55
CA VAL A 457 -7.55 4.41 32.81
C VAL A 457 -7.37 2.99 33.37
N LYS A 458 -8.45 2.20 33.47
CA LYS A 458 -8.38 0.80 33.94
C LYS A 458 -7.45 -0.06 33.08
N PHE A 459 -7.47 0.14 31.76
CA PHE A 459 -6.54 -0.49 30.82
C PHE A 459 -5.09 -0.11 31.13
N ILE A 460 -4.78 1.20 31.25
CA ILE A 460 -3.44 1.71 31.53
C ILE A 460 -2.92 1.22 32.90
N ASP A 461 -3.73 1.19 33.95
CA ASP A 461 -3.32 0.69 35.26
C ASP A 461 -3.17 -0.84 35.31
N SER A 462 -3.99 -1.59 34.55
CA SER A 462 -3.78 -3.03 34.36
C SER A 462 -2.44 -3.31 33.65
N LEU A 463 -2.15 -2.55 32.60
CA LEU A 463 -0.92 -2.65 31.81
C LEU A 463 0.32 -2.25 32.63
N ARG A 464 0.22 -1.19 33.42
CA ARG A 464 1.23 -0.77 34.42
C ARG A 464 1.46 -1.86 35.48
N THR A 465 0.41 -2.55 35.90
CA THR A 465 0.48 -3.63 36.89
C THR A 465 1.14 -4.89 36.29
N MET A 466 0.81 -5.26 35.07
CA MET A 466 1.50 -6.35 34.36
C MET A 466 2.97 -6.03 34.09
N ALA A 467 3.30 -4.78 33.72
CA ALA A 467 4.69 -4.36 33.60
C ALA A 467 5.45 -4.52 34.92
N LYS A 468 4.85 -4.14 36.07
CA LYS A 468 5.44 -4.39 37.40
C LYS A 468 5.69 -5.87 37.67
N LEU A 469 4.74 -6.76 37.34
CA LEU A 469 4.92 -8.22 37.50
C LEU A 469 6.11 -8.74 36.67
N VAL A 470 6.29 -8.26 35.43
CA VAL A 470 7.46 -8.61 34.59
C VAL A 470 8.77 -8.05 35.17
N TYR A 471 8.75 -6.90 35.86
CA TYR A 471 9.92 -6.37 36.58
C TYR A 471 10.17 -7.01 37.96
N GLN A 472 9.20 -7.75 38.51
CA GLN A 472 9.32 -8.41 39.82
C GLN A 472 9.74 -9.88 39.73
N ASP A 473 9.53 -10.54 38.57
CA ASP A 473 9.98 -11.91 38.35
C ASP A 473 11.51 -12.02 38.31
N ARG A 474 12.05 -12.63 39.37
CA ARG A 474 13.48 -12.89 39.56
C ARG A 474 14.10 -13.93 38.61
N PRO A 475 13.43 -14.97 38.06
CA PRO A 475 14.14 -16.05 37.36
C PRO A 475 14.56 -15.73 35.91
N PHE A 476 13.93 -14.76 35.23
CA PHE A 476 14.10 -14.57 33.77
C PHE A 476 14.49 -13.14 33.36
N SER A 477 15.78 -12.82 33.44
CA SER A 477 16.33 -11.52 33.03
C SER A 477 15.98 -11.14 31.59
N THR A 478 15.92 -12.12 30.68
CA THR A 478 15.57 -11.92 29.26
C THR A 478 14.21 -11.24 29.07
N SER A 479 13.23 -11.51 29.92
CA SER A 479 11.90 -10.89 29.83
C SER A 479 11.92 -9.40 30.22
N MET A 480 12.69 -9.06 31.25
CA MET A 480 12.93 -7.69 31.70
C MET A 480 13.80 -6.89 30.71
N GLU A 481 14.84 -7.53 30.15
CA GLU A 481 15.70 -6.96 29.11
C GLU A 481 14.91 -6.69 27.82
N TYR A 482 14.02 -7.62 27.42
CA TYR A 482 13.14 -7.42 26.27
C TYR A 482 12.17 -6.24 26.48
N LEU A 483 11.50 -6.17 27.64
CA LEU A 483 10.57 -5.09 27.98
C LEU A 483 11.26 -3.72 28.07
N SER A 484 12.44 -3.65 28.70
CA SER A 484 13.21 -2.42 28.81
C SER A 484 13.82 -1.97 27.46
N GLY A 485 14.29 -2.92 26.64
CA GLY A 485 14.72 -2.67 25.26
C GLY A 485 13.58 -2.23 24.34
N PHE A 486 12.37 -2.78 24.53
CA PHE A 486 11.15 -2.33 23.88
C PHE A 486 10.79 -0.89 24.28
N ASN A 487 10.70 -0.58 25.58
CA ASN A 487 10.47 0.77 26.10
C ASN A 487 11.46 1.80 25.51
N ARG A 488 12.74 1.43 25.38
CA ARG A 488 13.79 2.28 24.78
C ARG A 488 13.63 2.47 23.27
N ARG A 489 13.22 1.43 22.52
CA ARG A 489 12.90 1.51 21.08
C ARG A 489 11.67 2.39 20.83
N ILE A 490 10.60 2.15 21.60
CA ILE A 490 9.38 2.98 21.62
C ILE A 490 9.73 4.45 21.81
N HIS A 491 10.42 4.80 22.91
CA HIS A 491 10.80 6.18 23.23
C HIS A 491 11.46 6.91 22.05
N ARG A 492 12.42 6.25 21.40
CA ARG A 492 13.13 6.82 20.25
C ARG A 492 12.19 7.03 19.06
N SER A 493 11.29 6.08 18.80
CA SER A 493 10.26 6.21 17.75
C SER A 493 9.34 7.41 18.00
N ILE A 494 8.84 7.61 19.23
CA ILE A 494 7.97 8.77 19.54
C ILE A 494 8.71 10.08 19.29
N ASN A 495 9.94 10.19 19.80
CA ASN A 495 10.68 11.44 19.72
C ASN A 495 10.98 11.82 18.26
N THR A 496 11.33 10.84 17.41
CA THR A 496 11.50 11.05 15.97
C THR A 496 10.18 11.41 15.29
N TYR A 497 9.09 10.69 15.57
CA TYR A 497 7.77 10.97 14.99
C TYR A 497 7.27 12.37 15.36
N CYS A 498 7.29 12.73 16.64
CA CYS A 498 6.87 14.05 17.12
C CYS A 498 7.77 15.17 16.59
N PHE A 499 9.07 14.94 16.38
CA PHE A 499 9.95 15.92 15.73
C PHE A 499 9.56 16.14 14.26
N CYS A 500 9.35 15.08 13.48
CA CYS A 500 8.90 15.20 12.08
C CYS A 500 7.51 15.86 11.97
N VAL A 501 6.57 15.49 12.85
CA VAL A 501 5.23 16.07 12.93
C VAL A 501 5.27 17.54 13.35
N MET A 502 6.15 17.93 14.28
CA MET A 502 6.33 19.33 14.68
C MET A 502 6.66 20.21 13.46
N TRP A 503 7.59 19.77 12.60
CA TRP A 503 7.93 20.49 11.37
C TRP A 503 6.78 20.54 10.36
N LEU A 504 6.01 19.44 10.22
CA LEU A 504 4.84 19.40 9.34
C LEU A 504 3.73 20.35 9.81
N ILE A 505 3.44 20.39 11.12
CA ILE A 505 2.48 21.31 11.73
C ILE A 505 2.95 22.76 11.60
N LEU A 506 4.24 23.03 11.88
CA LEU A 506 4.84 24.35 11.73
C LEU A 506 4.71 24.86 10.28
N PHE A 507 5.03 24.02 9.30
CA PHE A 507 4.88 24.33 7.88
C PHE A 507 3.41 24.61 7.51
N TYR A 508 2.48 23.76 7.95
CA TYR A 508 1.05 23.91 7.66
C TYR A 508 0.46 25.22 8.24
N VAL A 509 0.90 25.64 9.42
CA VAL A 509 0.46 26.89 10.06
C VAL A 509 1.16 28.13 9.48
N LEU A 510 2.46 28.05 9.19
CA LEU A 510 3.21 29.22 8.70
C LEU A 510 3.03 29.50 7.21
N ALA A 511 2.79 28.49 6.37
CA ALA A 511 2.72 28.69 4.92
C ALA A 511 1.60 29.66 4.47
N PRO A 512 0.34 29.59 4.97
CA PRO A 512 -0.71 30.55 4.60
C PRO A 512 -0.45 31.98 5.09
N ILE A 513 0.20 32.11 6.25
CA ILE A 513 0.60 33.41 6.82
C ILE A 513 1.71 34.01 5.95
N GLY A 514 2.72 33.22 5.61
CA GLY A 514 3.84 33.60 4.75
C GLY A 514 3.40 34.03 3.35
N THR A 515 2.49 33.28 2.70
CA THR A 515 1.97 33.67 1.38
C THR A 515 1.09 34.91 1.44
N SER A 516 0.27 35.08 2.48
CA SER A 516 -0.55 36.29 2.68
C SER A 516 0.32 37.53 2.93
N PHE A 517 1.34 37.41 3.76
CA PHE A 517 2.30 38.48 4.06
C PHE A 517 3.16 38.83 2.83
N TRP A 518 3.58 37.83 2.05
CA TRP A 518 4.28 38.04 0.78
C TRP A 518 3.41 38.80 -0.22
N MET A 519 2.16 38.38 -0.44
CA MET A 519 1.23 39.09 -1.33
C MET A 519 0.96 40.52 -0.88
N TYR A 520 0.82 40.76 0.43
CA TYR A 520 0.70 42.11 0.99
C TYR A 520 1.94 42.97 0.66
N ILE A 521 3.15 42.45 0.91
CA ILE A 521 4.40 43.17 0.58
C ILE A 521 4.51 43.45 -0.91
N THR A 522 4.24 42.47 -1.79
CA THR A 522 4.35 42.69 -3.25
C THR A 522 3.38 43.75 -3.77
N THR A 523 2.18 43.84 -3.20
CA THR A 523 1.19 44.86 -3.58
C THR A 523 1.54 46.24 -3.02
N GLN A 524 2.12 46.33 -1.82
CA GLN A 524 2.68 47.60 -1.32
C GLN A 524 3.86 48.04 -2.19
N LEU A 525 4.79 47.14 -2.55
CA LEU A 525 5.94 47.45 -3.40
C LEU A 525 5.52 47.93 -4.80
N SER A 526 4.57 47.27 -5.46
CA SER A 526 4.10 47.71 -6.77
C SER A 526 3.38 49.06 -6.71
N SER A 527 2.62 49.33 -5.64
CA SER A 527 1.99 50.64 -5.43
C SER A 527 3.00 51.77 -5.19
N ALA A 528 4.14 51.47 -4.55
CA ALA A 528 5.24 52.42 -4.36
C ALA A 528 6.07 52.67 -5.63
N VAL A 529 6.08 51.73 -6.58
CA VAL A 529 6.83 51.84 -7.85
C VAL A 529 6.01 52.53 -8.95
N ASN A 530 4.71 52.24 -9.07
CA ASN A 530 3.93 52.68 -10.23
C ASN A 530 3.34 54.11 -10.14
N GLY A 531 3.29 54.73 -8.96
CA GLY A 531 3.08 56.17 -8.79
C GLY A 531 1.72 56.78 -9.21
N THR A 532 0.79 56.01 -9.78
CA THR A 532 -0.52 56.50 -10.25
C THR A 532 -1.70 56.00 -9.41
N THR A 533 -2.66 56.88 -9.13
CA THR A 533 -3.86 56.60 -8.33
C THR A 533 -5.05 56.17 -9.19
N GLU A 534 -4.88 55.10 -9.97
CA GLU A 534 -5.99 54.42 -10.65
C GLU A 534 -6.05 52.93 -10.24
N GLU A 535 -7.28 52.44 -10.04
CA GLU A 535 -7.67 51.09 -9.61
C GLU A 535 -6.69 50.31 -8.71
N ARG A 536 -6.78 50.56 -7.40
CA ARG A 536 -6.32 49.59 -6.38
C ARG A 536 -7.10 48.28 -6.53
N MET A 537 -6.51 47.28 -7.16
CA MET A 537 -7.02 45.90 -7.09
C MET A 537 -7.20 45.51 -5.62
N PRO A 538 -8.34 44.88 -5.24
CA PRO A 538 -8.59 44.50 -3.86
C PRO A 538 -7.58 43.44 -3.42
N ILE A 539 -7.00 43.62 -2.23
CA ILE A 539 -6.06 42.64 -1.66
C ILE A 539 -6.87 41.43 -1.19
N GLU A 540 -6.87 40.36 -1.99
CA GLU A 540 -7.43 39.06 -1.58
C GLU A 540 -6.45 38.29 -0.70
N PHE A 541 -6.70 38.27 0.61
CA PHE A 541 -6.00 37.38 1.52
C PHE A 541 -6.50 35.94 1.35
N ARG A 542 -5.59 34.96 1.33
CA ARG A 542 -5.93 33.55 1.10
C ARG A 542 -5.71 32.71 2.34
N HIS A 543 -6.80 32.13 2.84
CA HIS A 543 -6.79 31.22 3.99
C HIS A 543 -6.82 29.75 3.57
N HIS A 544 -6.32 28.87 4.44
CA HIS A 544 -6.56 27.43 4.34
C HIS A 544 -7.88 27.11 5.05
N MET A 545 -8.81 26.42 4.38
CA MET A 545 -10.21 26.24 4.81
C MET A 545 -10.99 27.55 4.98
N ASP A 546 -10.85 28.45 4.00
CA ASP A 546 -11.66 29.67 3.83
C ASP A 546 -13.17 29.34 3.84
N HIS A 547 -13.94 30.12 4.59
CA HIS A 547 -15.39 30.04 4.67
C HIS A 547 -15.97 31.32 5.31
N SER A 548 -17.20 31.68 4.96
CA SER A 548 -17.90 32.83 5.55
C SER A 548 -18.03 32.69 7.07
N PHE A 549 -17.50 33.66 7.81
CA PHE A 549 -17.35 33.59 9.27
C PHE A 549 -18.00 34.80 9.95
N TYR A 550 -19.20 34.62 10.51
CA TYR A 550 -19.94 35.61 11.32
C TYR A 550 -20.01 37.04 10.74
N GLY A 551 -20.09 37.17 9.40
CA GLY A 551 -20.16 38.46 8.70
C GLY A 551 -18.81 39.21 8.54
N LEU A 552 -17.70 38.67 9.03
CA LEU A 552 -16.38 39.30 8.93
C LEU A 552 -15.84 39.25 7.50
N GLN A 553 -15.54 40.42 6.92
CA GLN A 553 -14.89 40.58 5.61
C GLN A 553 -13.38 40.31 5.68
N HIS A 554 -13.00 39.11 6.09
CA HIS A 554 -11.61 38.73 6.38
C HIS A 554 -10.73 38.62 5.13
N ASN A 555 -11.29 38.24 3.98
CA ASN A 555 -10.53 38.15 2.72
C ASN A 555 -10.12 39.52 2.13
N THR A 556 -10.68 40.64 2.60
CA THR A 556 -10.40 42.00 2.06
C THR A 556 -9.96 43.03 3.09
N TYR A 557 -10.30 42.87 4.37
CA TYR A 557 -10.00 43.86 5.42
C TYR A 557 -9.04 43.31 6.49
N TRP A 558 -7.85 43.91 6.59
CA TRP A 558 -6.74 43.41 7.42
C TRP A 558 -7.08 43.20 8.92
N PRO A 559 -7.85 44.07 9.61
CA PRO A 559 -8.32 43.77 10.97
C PRO A 559 -9.22 42.53 11.05
N HIS A 560 -10.09 42.29 10.06
CA HIS A 560 -10.91 41.07 10.02
C HIS A 560 -10.08 39.82 9.69
N TYR A 561 -9.07 39.94 8.82
CA TYR A 561 -8.07 38.90 8.56
C TYR A 561 -7.35 38.48 9.85
N LEU A 562 -6.92 39.44 10.67
CA LEU A 562 -6.25 39.18 11.95
C LEU A 562 -7.18 38.49 12.96
N ILE A 563 -8.43 38.94 13.09
CA ILE A 563 -9.43 38.33 13.99
C ILE A 563 -9.73 36.88 13.56
N PHE A 564 -10.01 36.65 12.28
CA PHE A 564 -10.29 35.32 11.75
C PHE A 564 -9.09 34.38 11.94
N THR A 565 -7.87 34.84 11.64
CA THR A 565 -6.64 34.08 11.84
C THR A 565 -6.41 33.76 13.32
N ALA A 566 -6.64 34.70 14.24
CA ALA A 566 -6.51 34.49 15.68
C ALA A 566 -7.49 33.44 16.24
N CYS A 567 -8.69 33.30 15.67
CA CYS A 567 -9.64 32.22 16.02
C CYS A 567 -9.30 30.88 15.33
N MET A 568 -8.89 30.92 14.06
CA MET A 568 -8.67 29.73 13.24
C MET A 568 -7.35 29.02 13.55
N THR A 569 -6.25 29.74 13.81
CA THR A 569 -4.93 29.12 14.05
C THR A 569 -4.92 28.21 15.28
N PRO A 570 -5.47 28.59 16.47
CA PRO A 570 -5.58 27.67 17.61
C PRO A 570 -6.45 26.44 17.30
N THR A 571 -7.51 26.62 16.52
CA THR A 571 -8.40 25.53 16.10
C THR A 571 -7.69 24.55 15.19
N ALA A 572 -7.03 25.01 14.13
CA ALA A 572 -6.25 24.19 13.21
C ALA A 572 -5.07 23.48 13.89
N LEU A 573 -4.36 24.18 14.79
CA LEU A 573 -3.27 23.61 15.59
C LEU A 573 -3.77 22.45 16.47
N GLY A 574 -4.93 22.62 17.11
CA GLY A 574 -5.54 21.58 17.93
C GLY A 574 -6.10 20.40 17.12
N VAL A 575 -6.64 20.65 15.92
CA VAL A 575 -7.01 19.57 14.98
C VAL A 575 -5.77 18.75 14.63
N ALA A 576 -4.69 19.38 14.20
CA ALA A 576 -3.45 18.68 13.85
C ALA A 576 -2.89 17.89 15.05
N PHE A 577 -2.81 18.52 16.23
CA PHE A 577 -2.33 17.83 17.45
C PHE A 577 -3.21 16.62 17.82
N THR A 578 -4.52 16.71 17.64
CA THR A 578 -5.46 15.62 17.99
C THR A 578 -5.42 14.45 17.00
N VAL A 579 -5.13 14.68 15.70
CA VAL A 579 -4.79 13.58 14.75
C VAL A 579 -3.66 12.73 15.34
N HIS A 580 -2.53 13.38 15.60
CA HIS A 580 -1.31 12.70 15.96
C HIS A 580 -1.41 12.09 17.36
N MET A 581 -2.04 12.77 18.34
CA MET A 581 -2.36 12.16 19.62
C MET A 581 -3.23 10.91 19.50
N LYS A 582 -4.29 10.92 18.67
CA LYS A 582 -5.17 9.75 18.50
C LYS A 582 -4.40 8.56 17.91
N VAL A 583 -3.71 8.76 16.79
CA VAL A 583 -2.92 7.71 16.10
C VAL A 583 -1.86 7.13 17.04
N LEU A 584 -1.08 8.00 17.68
CA LEU A 584 -0.04 7.60 18.62
C LEU A 584 -0.63 6.90 19.87
N THR A 585 -1.85 7.22 20.30
CA THR A 585 -2.48 6.52 21.44
C THR A 585 -2.86 5.09 21.06
N ILE A 586 -3.57 4.90 19.94
CA ILE A 586 -4.12 3.60 19.54
C ILE A 586 -3.01 2.59 19.24
N SER A 587 -2.08 2.98 18.35
CA SER A 587 -0.90 2.19 17.95
C SER A 587 -0.12 1.64 19.15
N SER A 588 -0.06 2.41 20.23
CA SER A 588 0.69 2.09 21.44
C SER A 588 0.03 1.05 22.31
N CYS A 589 -1.27 1.19 22.56
CA CYS A 589 -2.02 0.24 23.37
C CYS A 589 -1.96 -1.16 22.73
N VAL A 590 -2.10 -1.25 21.40
CA VAL A 590 -1.93 -2.50 20.65
C VAL A 590 -0.52 -3.06 20.81
N SER A 591 0.51 -2.23 20.62
CA SER A 591 1.91 -2.68 20.68
C SER A 591 2.35 -3.15 22.07
N TYR A 592 1.82 -2.58 23.16
CA TYR A 592 2.10 -3.09 24.50
C TYR A 592 1.35 -4.41 24.78
N CYS A 593 0.13 -4.58 24.26
CA CYS A 593 -0.57 -5.87 24.29
C CYS A 593 0.20 -6.95 23.52
N GLU A 594 0.74 -6.64 22.34
CA GLU A 594 1.61 -7.54 21.57
C GLU A 594 2.84 -7.96 22.40
N VAL A 595 3.56 -6.99 22.99
CA VAL A 595 4.77 -7.30 23.76
C VAL A 595 4.47 -8.07 25.04
N LEU A 596 3.31 -7.89 25.67
CA LEU A 596 2.88 -8.73 26.79
C LEU A 596 2.67 -10.19 26.36
N LEU A 597 2.02 -10.44 25.21
CA LEU A 597 1.91 -11.78 24.64
C LEU A 597 3.29 -12.36 24.26
N HIS A 598 4.19 -11.54 23.70
CA HIS A 598 5.55 -11.97 23.39
C HIS A 598 6.37 -12.29 24.67
N ILE A 599 6.13 -11.60 25.78
CA ILE A 599 6.75 -11.91 27.08
C ILE A 599 6.19 -13.21 27.67
N VAL A 600 4.89 -13.48 27.54
CA VAL A 600 4.29 -14.79 27.88
C VAL A 600 4.94 -15.90 27.05
N SER A 601 5.12 -15.70 25.74
CA SER A 601 5.81 -16.65 24.86
C SER A 601 7.26 -16.91 25.28
N ILE A 602 8.03 -15.87 25.66
CA ILE A 602 9.40 -16.01 26.19
C ILE A 602 9.40 -16.87 27.47
N LYS A 603 8.46 -16.63 28.40
CA LYS A 603 8.40 -17.41 29.65
C LYS A 603 8.01 -18.87 29.41
N ILE A 604 7.07 -19.14 28.50
CA ILE A 604 6.71 -20.51 28.09
C ILE A 604 7.93 -21.23 27.48
N GLY A 605 8.67 -20.56 26.59
CA GLY A 605 9.91 -21.11 26.00
C GLY A 605 11.00 -21.41 27.04
N ASN A 606 11.08 -20.60 28.10
CA ASN A 606 12.01 -20.79 29.21
C ASN A 606 11.55 -21.81 30.27
N LEU A 607 10.31 -22.29 30.23
CA LEU A 607 9.77 -23.21 31.26
C LEU A 607 10.60 -24.49 31.41
N ALA A 608 11.22 -24.96 30.31
CA ALA A 608 12.12 -26.11 30.27
C ALA A 608 13.45 -25.91 31.04
N GLN A 609 13.72 -24.70 31.55
CA GLN A 609 14.91 -24.36 32.34
C GLN A 609 14.60 -24.24 33.85
N VAL A 610 13.33 -24.42 34.25
CA VAL A 610 12.88 -24.30 35.66
C VAL A 610 13.12 -25.62 36.41
N PRO A 611 13.70 -25.61 37.63
CA PRO A 611 13.81 -26.81 38.47
C PRO A 611 12.44 -27.40 38.80
N LEU A 612 12.31 -28.74 38.79
CA LEU A 612 11.03 -29.46 38.91
C LEU A 612 10.15 -28.97 40.07
N GLU A 613 10.76 -28.70 41.22
CA GLU A 613 10.13 -28.19 42.45
C GLU A 613 9.34 -26.88 42.26
N HIS A 614 9.74 -26.06 41.27
CA HIS A 614 9.18 -24.73 41.03
C HIS A 614 8.28 -24.66 39.78
N ILE A 615 8.26 -25.70 38.92
CA ILE A 615 7.51 -25.69 37.64
C ILE A 615 6.03 -25.37 37.83
N HIS A 616 5.36 -25.94 38.84
CA HIS A 616 3.95 -25.66 39.09
C HIS A 616 3.68 -24.18 39.49
N SER A 617 4.62 -23.54 40.19
CA SER A 617 4.49 -22.14 40.61
C SER A 617 4.71 -21.19 39.43
N GLU A 618 5.76 -21.43 38.63
CA GLU A 618 6.04 -20.67 37.41
C GLU A 618 4.92 -20.84 36.36
N LEU A 619 4.42 -22.06 36.16
CA LEU A 619 3.30 -22.33 35.25
C LEU A 619 2.02 -21.59 35.69
N ALA A 620 1.70 -21.59 36.99
CA ALA A 620 0.58 -20.81 37.52
C ALA A 620 0.77 -19.30 37.30
N HIS A 621 2.00 -18.77 37.48
CA HIS A 621 2.27 -17.36 37.23
C HIS A 621 2.18 -16.99 35.74
N ILE A 622 2.61 -17.88 34.85
CA ILE A 622 2.51 -17.72 33.39
C ILE A 622 1.05 -17.77 32.93
N ILE A 623 0.23 -18.68 33.46
CA ILE A 623 -1.21 -18.76 33.19
C ILE A 623 -1.90 -17.45 33.62
N HIS A 624 -1.63 -16.98 34.84
CA HIS A 624 -2.18 -15.71 35.35
C HIS A 624 -1.75 -14.48 34.54
N LEU A 625 -0.49 -14.45 34.07
CA LEU A 625 -0.01 -13.39 33.18
C LEU A 625 -0.65 -13.46 31.79
N HIS A 626 -0.91 -14.66 31.27
CA HIS A 626 -1.60 -14.86 29.99
C HIS A 626 -3.08 -14.44 30.08
N GLU A 627 -3.80 -14.89 31.10
CA GLU A 627 -5.19 -14.51 31.38
C GLU A 627 -5.34 -12.98 31.51
N ARG A 628 -4.46 -12.32 32.29
CA ARG A 628 -4.45 -10.86 32.40
C ARG A 628 -4.09 -10.15 31.10
N SER A 629 -3.22 -10.73 30.27
CA SER A 629 -2.91 -10.19 28.94
C SER A 629 -4.13 -10.25 28.01
N LEU A 630 -4.86 -11.37 28.01
CA LEU A 630 -6.11 -11.52 27.26
C LEU A 630 -7.21 -10.58 27.76
N HIS A 631 -7.39 -10.42 29.08
CA HIS A 631 -8.34 -9.45 29.64
C HIS A 631 -7.98 -8.00 29.26
N CYS A 632 -6.68 -7.66 29.22
CA CYS A 632 -6.20 -6.35 28.80
C CYS A 632 -6.52 -6.08 27.31
N ILE A 633 -6.36 -7.09 26.45
CA ILE A 633 -6.75 -7.04 25.03
C ILE A 633 -8.28 -6.92 24.87
N ALA A 634 -9.07 -7.61 25.70
CA ALA A 634 -10.53 -7.53 25.68
C ALA A 634 -11.03 -6.12 26.05
N GLU A 635 -10.50 -5.51 27.11
CA GLU A 635 -10.78 -4.11 27.47
C GLU A 635 -10.36 -3.15 26.34
N LEU A 636 -9.18 -3.35 25.73
CA LEU A 636 -8.73 -2.52 24.62
C LEU A 636 -9.67 -2.62 23.41
N LYS A 637 -10.14 -3.82 23.07
CA LYS A 637 -11.13 -4.03 22.01
C LYS A 637 -12.43 -3.26 22.28
N VAL A 638 -12.94 -3.32 23.51
CA VAL A 638 -14.16 -2.59 23.93
C VAL A 638 -13.98 -1.07 23.84
N ILE A 639 -12.77 -0.56 24.12
CA ILE A 639 -12.45 0.87 23.96
C ILE A 639 -12.34 1.26 22.47
N LEU A 640 -11.62 0.48 21.65
CA LEU A 640 -11.31 0.83 20.27
C LEU A 640 -12.47 0.60 19.30
N GLN A 641 -13.30 -0.43 19.49
CA GLN A 641 -14.38 -0.78 18.56
C GLN A 641 -15.31 0.39 18.17
N PRO A 642 -15.86 1.21 19.09
CA PRO A 642 -16.68 2.37 18.70
C PRO A 642 -15.87 3.50 18.04
N ILE A 643 -14.58 3.63 18.36
CA ILE A 643 -13.69 4.65 17.78
C ILE A 643 -13.37 4.28 16.33
N MET A 644 -12.99 3.02 16.08
CA MET A 644 -12.67 2.51 14.74
C MET A 644 -13.90 2.49 13.83
N LEU A 645 -15.09 2.12 14.34
CA LEU A 645 -16.33 2.18 13.57
C LEU A 645 -16.69 3.61 13.15
N LEU A 646 -16.62 4.58 14.08
CA LEU A 646 -16.87 6.00 13.78
C LEU A 646 -15.83 6.55 12.78
N GLN A 647 -14.56 6.20 12.97
CA GLN A 647 -13.47 6.58 12.06
C GLN A 647 -13.65 5.98 10.67
N PHE A 648 -14.04 4.71 10.56
CA PHE A 648 -14.31 4.05 9.27
C PHE A 648 -15.42 4.77 8.50
N VAL A 649 -16.57 5.01 9.15
CA VAL A 649 -17.70 5.73 8.53
C VAL A 649 -17.30 7.14 8.08
N LEU A 650 -16.60 7.89 8.92
CA LEU A 650 -16.17 9.25 8.58
C LEU A 650 -15.01 9.27 7.57
N CYS A 651 -14.16 8.24 7.51
CA CYS A 651 -13.18 8.05 6.43
C CYS A 651 -13.87 7.82 5.09
N VAL A 652 -14.86 6.90 5.03
CA VAL A 652 -15.63 6.62 3.81
C VAL A 652 -16.34 7.89 3.33
N LEU A 653 -17.00 8.63 4.23
CA LEU A 653 -17.64 9.90 3.90
C LEU A 653 -16.62 10.98 3.45
N THR A 654 -15.44 11.03 4.07
CA THR A 654 -14.34 11.92 3.64
C THR A 654 -13.91 11.61 2.20
N TRP A 655 -13.67 10.33 1.88
CA TRP A 655 -13.29 9.90 0.53
C TRP A 655 -14.39 10.18 -0.49
N CYS A 656 -15.65 9.91 -0.18
CA CYS A 656 -16.79 10.26 -1.03
C CYS A 656 -16.84 11.78 -1.30
N ALA A 657 -16.62 12.61 -0.27
CA ALA A 657 -16.65 14.07 -0.40
C ALA A 657 -15.45 14.64 -1.18
N PHE A 658 -14.24 14.11 -0.96
CA PHE A 658 -13.06 14.48 -1.77
C PHE A 658 -13.24 14.08 -3.23
N MET A 659 -13.79 12.91 -3.51
CA MET A 659 -14.07 12.50 -4.88
C MET A 659 -15.14 13.39 -5.52
N LEU A 660 -16.22 13.73 -4.79
CA LEU A 660 -17.21 14.69 -5.27
C LEU A 660 -16.60 16.08 -5.54
N TYR A 661 -15.65 16.53 -4.72
CA TYR A 661 -14.90 17.77 -4.94
C TYR A 661 -14.09 17.72 -6.25
N PHE A 662 -13.27 16.68 -6.45
CA PHE A 662 -12.51 16.51 -7.71
C PHE A 662 -13.44 16.44 -8.93
N VAL A 663 -14.54 15.71 -8.83
CA VAL A 663 -15.59 15.59 -9.86
C VAL A 663 -16.14 16.97 -10.28
N VAL A 664 -16.49 17.83 -9.31
CA VAL A 664 -17.16 19.11 -9.60
C VAL A 664 -16.17 20.23 -9.94
N VAL A 665 -14.99 20.30 -9.32
CA VAL A 665 -13.97 21.32 -9.67
C VAL A 665 -13.43 21.13 -11.09
N VAL A 666 -13.22 19.88 -11.53
CA VAL A 666 -12.84 19.58 -12.92
C VAL A 666 -13.96 19.97 -13.90
N ARG A 667 -15.23 19.79 -13.50
CA ARG A 667 -16.40 20.22 -14.28
C ARG A 667 -16.51 21.75 -14.39
N SER A 668 -16.24 22.50 -13.31
CA SER A 668 -16.26 23.97 -13.31
C SER A 668 -15.16 24.54 -14.18
N ARG A 669 -13.88 24.16 -13.95
CA ARG A 669 -12.75 24.69 -14.74
C ARG A 669 -12.90 24.47 -16.24
N ARG A 670 -13.54 23.37 -16.65
CA ARG A 670 -13.93 23.15 -18.05
C ARG A 670 -14.97 24.16 -18.53
N ALA A 671 -16.05 24.38 -17.79
CA ALA A 671 -17.14 25.28 -18.17
C ALA A 671 -16.68 26.74 -18.31
N ASP A 672 -15.77 27.16 -17.43
CA ASP A 672 -15.16 28.49 -17.48
C ASP A 672 -14.23 28.61 -18.70
N PHE A 673 -13.41 27.60 -18.98
CA PHE A 673 -12.56 27.56 -20.19
C PHE A 673 -13.36 27.59 -21.50
N THR A 674 -14.50 26.89 -21.61
CA THR A 674 -15.38 27.03 -22.78
C THR A 674 -16.06 28.38 -22.85
N ARG A 675 -16.38 29.05 -21.73
CA ARG A 675 -16.86 30.45 -21.74
C ARG A 675 -15.80 31.41 -22.27
N THR A 676 -14.56 31.37 -21.78
CA THR A 676 -13.47 32.22 -22.28
C THR A 676 -13.24 32.04 -23.79
N ILE A 677 -13.40 30.82 -24.31
CA ILE A 677 -13.33 30.53 -25.76
C ILE A 677 -14.56 31.03 -26.53
N MET A 678 -15.76 31.01 -25.94
CA MET A 678 -16.96 31.57 -26.57
C MET A 678 -16.98 33.10 -26.57
N ASP A 679 -16.55 33.74 -25.48
CA ASP A 679 -16.53 35.19 -25.37
C ASP A 679 -15.39 35.82 -26.18
N SER A 680 -14.22 35.16 -26.29
CA SER A 680 -13.21 35.58 -27.29
C SER A 680 -13.74 35.49 -28.73
N LYS A 681 -14.54 34.46 -29.06
CA LYS A 681 -15.24 34.38 -30.36
C LYS A 681 -16.33 35.44 -30.56
N ARG A 682 -16.93 35.98 -29.50
CA ARG A 682 -17.86 37.12 -29.59
C ARG A 682 -17.13 38.44 -29.85
N VAL A 683 -16.00 38.67 -29.20
CA VAL A 683 -15.15 39.87 -29.42
C VAL A 683 -14.61 39.93 -30.85
N PHE A 684 -14.37 38.78 -31.49
CA PHE A 684 -13.96 38.67 -32.90
C PHE A 684 -15.13 38.60 -33.91
N SER A 685 -16.34 39.02 -33.55
CA SER A 685 -17.50 39.10 -34.46
C SER A 685 -17.71 40.53 -34.97
N PRO A 686 -17.23 40.91 -36.17
CA PRO A 686 -17.44 42.25 -36.72
C PRO A 686 -18.90 42.46 -37.16
N ASN A 687 -19.41 43.68 -36.97
CA ASN A 687 -20.75 44.08 -37.37
C ASN A 687 -21.01 43.81 -38.86
N ARG A 688 -21.97 42.92 -39.16
CA ARG A 688 -22.63 42.82 -40.48
C ARG A 688 -24.10 43.22 -40.30
N GLY A 689 -24.41 44.49 -40.57
CA GLY A 689 -25.71 45.08 -40.22
C GLY A 689 -26.05 46.41 -40.92
N ILE A 690 -25.40 46.71 -42.06
CA ILE A 690 -25.80 47.71 -43.05
C ILE A 690 -25.48 47.09 -44.44
N TRP A 691 -26.25 47.45 -45.47
CA TRP A 691 -26.28 46.95 -46.87
C TRP A 691 -27.39 45.96 -47.22
N MET A 692 -28.65 46.38 -47.01
CA MET A 692 -29.73 46.30 -47.99
C MET A 692 -30.75 47.43 -47.72
#